data_AF-A0A8B6GYS2-F1
#
_entry.id   AF-A0A8B6GYS2-F1
#
_cell.length_a   1.000
_cell.length_b   1.000
_cell.length_c   1.000
_cell.angle_alpha   90.00
_cell.angle_beta   90.00
_cell.angle_gamma   90.00
#
_symmetry.space_group_name_H-M   'P 1'
#
loop_
_entity.id
_entity.type
_entity.pdbx_description
1 polymer ?
#
loop_
_entity_poly.entity_id
_entity_poly.type
_entity_poly.pdbx_seq_one_letter_code
_entity_poly.pdbx_strand_id
1 'polypeptide(L)'
;MRFFIHEICVCICIWLPYAFSKVEQIDVPVKLARCYNGFYNKTTVARSVGYSIHFSCYQEYRLKTSTDRKYKGKLLGLKNNAYLKGNMDGVESNLRAKRQAEGQGKPPRRQRKEIRMMTDEEREKYFNAITTLKSTNEQVDNESISRFGLLAAFHSGEQLGAHGGCGFGPWHRAFLIMYEQAMMQVDPTVTLPYWDSTLDFYMEDATQSILWTDKFMGNGDGLVTTGPFKNWETAVGPLTRNIGVSGKLYSEEDFLNVTSRTRYGEICGDEALPEHDMEFLHGPPHVWIDGQMGIIETAAHDPIFFMHHSFVDLIWEKFRDNQRRNGIDPQVDYPAEFFGDIFHAPEEAMGIGSMTMKDGLDDKFTRDIYEYAPRPTCSRNNQDCGSKYIKCVDVAGAFRCVSKTLEEYEDDMATGGGNTGGGNTGGGNTGGGNTGGGNTGGGNTGGGNTGGGNTGGGSCPTPKPHVPKPPKVKPTLHKPVQNNFCVNGKSDTREWVYLPIRVTYQRPPDFTNYGSYPIRNGKQASKSDIYAPSGYSAMNKYIRPGRPENYGNCKSSTSGAGEMYIQSDGLNYDGTYREYAVIDHRLAISMSVAYVAVKKPEIHDPSDVVISAFDSCGRVCHATCLIPGTDYYRPCSGALRISDVPRFPKMYGGNFGNSVMNVWNYTSSASCPQFNIDQIYVSFFCDYSNRWPWEHARKQNLPPPPPKRRPSVDNQPKGPRVANKQTDASLSLPQTPQKQKCAIRGCMIERDDCRAPCENLVNYPCVNKCNTFARCFYKKYYIQTCSYGHYDITEGKCQRGKGHCTDEEYNSGSRGGPRHQLNHNRARHIHRPVQRWGRPGFG
;
A
#
# COMPACT_ATOMS: atom_id res chain seq x y z
N MET A 1 -25.97 70.34 23.21
CA MET A 1 -25.50 69.20 24.02
C MET A 1 -26.22 67.92 23.59
N ARG A 2 -25.74 67.29 22.52
CA ARG A 2 -26.05 65.91 22.11
C ARG A 2 -24.85 65.42 21.30
N PHE A 3 -24.63 64.11 21.33
CA PHE A 3 -23.52 63.33 20.73
C PHE A 3 -22.25 63.25 21.60
N PHE A 4 -22.06 62.10 22.24
CA PHE A 4 -20.94 61.18 22.06
C PHE A 4 -21.15 59.97 23.00
N ILE A 5 -20.58 58.81 22.66
CA ILE A 5 -20.66 57.50 23.34
C ILE A 5 -21.78 56.57 22.81
N HIS A 6 -21.58 56.08 21.57
CA HIS A 6 -22.13 54.81 21.12
C HIS A 6 -21.31 54.20 19.96
N GLU A 7 -19.98 54.20 20.05
CA GLU A 7 -19.13 53.33 19.23
C GLU A 7 -17.91 52.93 20.08
N ILE A 8 -17.41 51.70 19.91
CA ILE A 8 -16.44 50.96 20.76
C ILE A 8 -17.12 49.99 21.76
N CYS A 9 -17.90 49.03 21.24
CA CYS A 9 -18.07 47.72 21.90
C CYS A 9 -18.46 46.57 20.95
N VAL A 10 -18.33 46.76 19.63
CA VAL A 10 -18.56 45.73 18.63
C VAL A 10 -17.34 45.72 17.72
N CYS A 11 -16.81 44.54 17.43
CA CYS A 11 -15.63 44.25 16.57
C CYS A 11 -14.29 43.88 17.25
N ILE A 12 -14.31 43.16 18.37
CA ILE A 12 -13.23 42.20 18.71
C ILE A 12 -13.86 40.84 19.10
N CYS A 13 -14.68 40.28 18.22
CA CYS A 13 -14.83 38.82 18.13
C CYS A 13 -13.82 38.35 17.06
N ILE A 14 -12.54 38.41 17.41
CA ILE A 14 -11.51 37.69 16.68
C ILE A 14 -11.90 36.22 16.79
N TRP A 15 -12.10 35.58 15.64
CA TRP A 15 -12.17 34.13 15.49
C TRP A 15 -10.86 33.51 16.00
N LEU A 16 -10.71 33.41 17.31
CA LEU A 16 -9.78 32.46 17.91
C LEU A 16 -10.49 31.10 17.85
N PRO A 17 -9.95 30.10 17.16
CA PRO A 17 -10.45 28.75 17.31
C PRO A 17 -10.29 28.38 18.79
N TYR A 18 -11.40 28.30 19.50
CA TYR A 18 -11.42 27.78 20.87
C TYR A 18 -11.12 26.28 20.78
N ALA A 19 -9.84 25.92 20.87
CA ALA A 19 -9.46 24.55 21.20
C ALA A 19 -9.91 24.28 22.65
N PHE A 20 -10.54 23.15 22.91
CA PHE A 20 -11.04 22.72 24.23
C PHE A 20 -10.29 21.47 24.72
N SER A 21 -9.21 21.12 24.03
CA SER A 21 -8.48 19.86 24.08
C SER A 21 -7.10 20.05 23.46
N LYS A 22 -6.09 19.29 23.89
CA LYS A 22 -4.79 19.23 23.19
C LYS A 22 -4.80 18.34 21.94
N VAL A 23 -5.87 17.57 21.73
CA VAL A 23 -6.16 16.74 20.56
C VAL A 23 -7.33 17.37 19.80
N GLU A 24 -7.13 17.71 18.52
CA GLU A 24 -8.18 18.29 17.67
C GLU A 24 -8.26 17.58 16.32
N GLN A 25 -9.46 17.52 15.75
CA GLN A 25 -9.64 17.07 14.38
C GLN A 25 -9.06 18.10 13.40
N ILE A 26 -8.33 17.61 12.39
CA ILE A 26 -7.91 18.39 11.22
C ILE A 26 -8.50 17.80 9.93
N ASP A 27 -8.46 18.59 8.87
CA ASP A 27 -8.77 18.09 7.53
C ASP A 27 -7.71 17.09 7.06
N VAL A 28 -8.14 16.11 6.26
CA VAL A 28 -7.22 15.19 5.62
C VAL A 28 -6.34 16.01 4.66
N PRO A 29 -5.02 15.79 4.62
CA PRO A 29 -4.15 16.49 3.69
C PRO A 29 -4.64 16.33 2.24
N VAL A 30 -4.58 17.42 1.46
CA VAL A 30 -5.18 17.48 0.11
C VAL A 30 -4.70 16.34 -0.80
N LYS A 31 -3.42 15.97 -0.75
CA LYS A 31 -2.86 14.85 -1.54
C LYS A 31 -3.52 13.51 -1.17
N LEU A 32 -3.64 13.23 0.13
CA LEU A 32 -4.27 12.02 0.65
C LEU A 32 -5.78 11.98 0.34
N ALA A 33 -6.47 13.11 0.53
CA ALA A 33 -7.90 13.24 0.22
C ALA A 33 -8.19 13.03 -1.28
N ARG A 34 -7.31 13.52 -2.16
CA ARG A 34 -7.43 13.28 -3.62
C ARG A 34 -7.31 11.80 -3.97
N CYS A 35 -6.40 11.05 -3.34
CA CYS A 35 -6.30 9.62 -3.56
C CYS A 35 -7.59 8.90 -3.14
N TYR A 36 -8.13 9.18 -1.96
CA TYR A 36 -9.42 8.61 -1.53
C TYR A 36 -10.55 8.91 -2.52
N ASN A 37 -10.61 10.13 -3.03
CA ASN A 37 -11.62 10.53 -4.02
C ASN A 37 -11.40 9.86 -5.39
N GLY A 38 -10.15 9.56 -5.75
CA GLY A 38 -9.81 8.78 -6.94
C GLY A 38 -10.39 7.36 -6.85
N PHE A 39 -10.16 6.66 -5.73
CA PHE A 39 -10.73 5.33 -5.51
C PHE A 39 -12.24 5.34 -5.39
N TYR A 40 -12.83 6.37 -4.77
CA TYR A 40 -14.28 6.50 -4.64
C TYR A 40 -15.01 6.44 -6.00
N ASN A 41 -14.39 6.97 -7.06
CA ASN A 41 -14.96 6.93 -8.41
C ASN A 41 -14.72 5.60 -9.15
N LYS A 42 -13.74 4.80 -8.72
CA LYS A 42 -13.35 3.53 -9.36
C LYS A 42 -13.96 2.30 -8.68
N THR A 43 -14.13 2.32 -7.37
CA THR A 43 -14.54 1.16 -6.57
C THR A 43 -15.36 1.55 -5.34
N THR A 44 -15.85 0.54 -4.62
CA THR A 44 -16.50 0.68 -3.32
C THR A 44 -15.85 -0.26 -2.32
N VAL A 45 -16.06 -0.04 -1.02
CA VAL A 45 -15.62 -0.99 0.01
C VAL A 45 -16.32 -2.35 -0.04
N ALA A 46 -17.34 -2.52 -0.91
CA ALA A 46 -17.99 -3.80 -1.19
C ALA A 46 -17.39 -4.53 -2.40
N ARG A 47 -16.39 -3.93 -3.08
CA ARG A 47 -15.66 -4.53 -4.21
C ARG A 47 -14.16 -4.58 -4.00
N SER A 48 -13.63 -3.72 -3.13
CA SER A 48 -12.21 -3.67 -2.81
C SER A 48 -12.05 -3.51 -1.31
N VAL A 49 -11.06 -4.20 -0.75
CA VAL A 49 -10.80 -4.19 0.69
C VAL A 49 -10.46 -2.77 1.13
N GLY A 50 -11.21 -2.25 2.10
CA GLY A 50 -11.04 -0.88 2.58
C GLY A 50 -9.61 -0.60 3.05
N TYR A 51 -9.01 -1.52 3.81
CA TYR A 51 -7.66 -1.30 4.33
C TYR A 51 -6.60 -1.24 3.22
N SER A 52 -6.78 -1.99 2.12
CA SER A 52 -5.90 -1.89 0.94
C SER A 52 -5.97 -0.50 0.29
N ILE A 53 -7.16 0.10 0.19
CA ILE A 53 -7.34 1.48 -0.31
C ILE A 53 -6.62 2.48 0.61
N HIS A 54 -6.80 2.34 1.92
CA HIS A 54 -6.13 3.19 2.91
C HIS A 54 -4.61 3.12 2.79
N PHE A 55 -4.09 1.89 2.73
CA PHE A 55 -2.66 1.61 2.59
C PHE A 55 -2.11 2.28 1.32
N SER A 56 -2.69 2.01 0.15
CA SER A 56 -2.23 2.60 -1.12
C SER A 56 -2.18 4.13 -1.05
N CYS A 57 -3.27 4.76 -0.57
CA CYS A 57 -3.34 6.21 -0.50
C CYS A 57 -2.39 6.83 0.53
N TYR A 58 -2.24 6.22 1.70
CA TYR A 58 -1.33 6.75 2.72
C TYR A 58 0.13 6.61 2.31
N GLN A 59 0.52 5.46 1.73
CA GLN A 59 1.90 5.24 1.29
C GLN A 59 2.27 6.19 0.14
N GLU A 60 1.37 6.41 -0.83
CA GLU A 60 1.58 7.38 -1.90
C GLU A 60 1.73 8.82 -1.34
N TYR A 61 0.87 9.20 -0.39
CA TYR A 61 0.99 10.48 0.31
C TYR A 61 2.37 10.61 0.97
N ARG A 62 2.73 9.60 1.76
CA ARG A 62 3.98 9.52 2.51
C ARG A 62 5.21 9.68 1.62
N LEU A 63 5.28 8.96 0.50
CA LEU A 63 6.35 9.06 -0.49
C LEU A 63 6.42 10.46 -1.10
N LYS A 64 5.28 11.00 -1.57
CA LYS A 64 5.19 12.27 -2.32
C LYS A 64 5.29 13.52 -1.42
N THR A 65 5.28 13.38 -0.10
CA THR A 65 5.52 14.46 0.87
C THR A 65 6.71 14.17 1.78
N SER A 66 7.54 13.18 1.45
CA SER A 66 8.70 12.80 2.26
C SER A 66 9.65 13.99 2.51
N THR A 67 9.82 14.88 1.54
CA THR A 67 10.63 16.12 1.68
C THR A 67 10.07 17.11 2.68
N ASP A 68 8.75 17.05 2.93
CA ASP A 68 8.05 17.95 3.85
C ASP A 68 8.04 17.38 5.28
N ARG A 69 8.46 16.12 5.47
CA ARG A 69 8.54 15.43 6.77
C ARG A 69 9.93 15.64 7.40
N LYS A 70 9.98 15.75 8.73
CA LYS A 70 11.19 16.10 9.50
C LYS A 70 12.37 15.14 9.32
N TYR A 71 12.10 13.89 8.99
CA TYR A 71 13.14 12.92 8.66
C TYR A 71 13.15 12.69 7.16
N LYS A 72 13.98 13.47 6.47
CA LYS A 72 14.45 13.09 5.16
C LYS A 72 15.39 11.92 5.42
N GLY A 73 15.00 10.70 5.05
CA GLY A 73 15.89 9.55 5.15
C GLY A 73 17.27 9.95 4.63
N LYS A 74 18.33 9.50 5.32
CA LYS A 74 19.75 9.86 5.11
C LYS A 74 20.33 9.47 3.73
N LEU A 75 19.49 9.41 2.71
CA LEU A 75 19.67 8.65 1.46
C LEU A 75 20.02 9.53 0.26
N LEU A 76 20.27 10.83 0.49
CA LEU A 76 20.35 11.85 -0.56
C LEU A 76 21.61 11.82 -1.45
N GLY A 77 22.54 10.89 -1.22
CA GLY A 77 23.76 10.72 -2.04
C GLY A 77 23.72 9.55 -3.04
N LEU A 78 22.65 8.74 -3.09
CA LEU A 78 22.75 7.39 -3.68
C LEU A 78 22.57 7.29 -5.19
N LYS A 79 21.89 8.24 -5.83
CA LYS A 79 21.62 8.20 -7.29
C LYS A 79 22.90 8.14 -8.15
N ASN A 80 24.03 8.56 -7.59
CA ASN A 80 25.34 8.57 -8.28
C ASN A 80 26.39 7.72 -7.55
N ASN A 81 25.96 6.76 -6.73
CA ASN A 81 26.89 5.87 -6.06
C ASN A 81 27.64 4.99 -7.08
N ALA A 82 28.98 4.96 -6.99
CA ALA A 82 29.83 4.27 -7.95
C ALA A 82 29.56 2.76 -8.01
N TYR A 83 29.23 2.13 -6.88
CA TYR A 83 28.91 0.70 -6.82
C TYR A 83 27.60 0.40 -7.56
N LEU A 84 26.53 1.15 -7.28
CA LEU A 84 25.24 0.97 -7.97
C LEU A 84 25.35 1.24 -9.47
N LYS A 85 26.08 2.29 -9.86
CA LYS A 85 26.36 2.58 -11.26
C LYS A 85 27.15 1.46 -11.93
N GLY A 86 28.20 0.96 -11.26
CA GLY A 86 29.02 -0.15 -11.75
C GLY A 86 28.22 -1.43 -12.00
N ASN A 87 27.21 -1.71 -11.17
CA ASN A 87 26.29 -2.83 -11.40
C ASN A 87 25.54 -2.65 -12.73
N MET A 88 24.96 -1.48 -12.99
CA MET A 88 24.23 -1.23 -14.24
C MET A 88 25.13 -1.16 -15.48
N ASP A 89 26.30 -0.53 -15.36
CA ASP A 89 27.30 -0.49 -16.43
C ASP A 89 27.77 -1.93 -16.79
N GLY A 90 27.91 -2.80 -15.78
CA GLY A 90 28.20 -4.22 -15.96
C GLY A 90 27.11 -4.98 -16.74
N VAL A 91 25.84 -4.70 -16.46
CA VAL A 91 24.70 -5.27 -17.20
C VAL A 91 24.74 -4.83 -18.67
N GLU A 92 24.94 -3.54 -18.94
CA GLU A 92 25.02 -3.02 -20.31
C GLU A 92 26.21 -3.62 -21.08
N SER A 93 27.37 -3.73 -20.42
CA SER A 93 28.57 -4.34 -21.01
C SER A 93 28.33 -5.79 -21.39
N ASN A 94 27.72 -6.58 -20.49
CA ASN A 94 27.37 -7.98 -20.74
C ASN A 94 26.39 -8.13 -21.91
N LEU A 95 25.39 -7.25 -22.00
CA LEU A 95 24.45 -7.22 -23.14
C LEU A 95 25.15 -6.91 -24.46
N ARG A 96 26.08 -5.94 -24.48
CA ARG A 96 26.87 -5.61 -25.68
C ARG A 96 27.75 -6.78 -26.10
N ALA A 97 28.43 -7.43 -25.16
CA ALA A 97 29.25 -8.61 -25.43
C ALA A 97 28.42 -9.77 -26.00
N LYS A 98 27.23 -10.04 -25.44
CA LYS A 98 26.32 -11.08 -25.97
C LYS A 98 25.86 -10.82 -27.41
N ARG A 99 25.59 -9.56 -27.77
CA ARG A 99 25.26 -9.17 -29.16
C ARG A 99 26.44 -9.37 -30.11
N GLN A 100 27.66 -9.06 -29.67
CA GLN A 100 28.87 -9.23 -30.48
C GLN A 100 29.26 -10.70 -30.68
N ALA A 101 28.86 -11.59 -29.76
CA ALA A 101 29.09 -13.04 -29.83
C ALA A 101 28.09 -13.80 -30.73
N GLU A 102 27.23 -13.11 -31.51
CA GLU A 102 26.30 -13.71 -32.48
C GLU A 102 27.09 -14.41 -33.62
N GLY A 103 27.49 -15.65 -33.34
CA GLY A 103 28.29 -16.53 -34.19
C GLY A 103 28.78 -17.79 -33.46
N GLN A 104 28.78 -17.82 -32.11
CA GLN A 104 29.30 -18.94 -31.29
C GLN A 104 28.26 -19.60 -30.37
N GLY A 105 26.96 -19.35 -30.59
CA GLY A 105 25.87 -19.81 -29.72
C GLY A 105 25.62 -18.85 -28.56
N LYS A 106 24.36 -18.48 -28.33
CA LYS A 106 24.00 -17.52 -27.28
C LYS A 106 24.20 -18.19 -25.90
N PRO A 107 24.90 -17.56 -24.94
CA PRO A 107 24.99 -18.11 -23.59
C PRO A 107 23.58 -18.23 -22.98
N PRO A 108 23.31 -19.29 -22.22
CA PRO A 108 21.97 -19.55 -21.69
C PRO A 108 21.47 -18.40 -20.81
N ARG A 109 20.16 -18.17 -20.84
CA ARG A 109 19.50 -17.22 -19.93
C ARG A 109 19.53 -17.79 -18.52
N ARG A 110 19.61 -16.89 -17.53
CA ARG A 110 19.44 -17.29 -16.13
C ARG A 110 17.99 -17.66 -15.88
N GLN A 111 17.74 -18.78 -15.20
CA GLN A 111 16.38 -19.23 -14.93
C GLN A 111 15.99 -18.88 -13.48
N ARG A 112 15.12 -17.88 -13.32
CA ARG A 112 14.54 -17.52 -12.02
C ARG A 112 13.53 -18.59 -11.62
N LYS A 113 13.77 -19.27 -10.50
CA LYS A 113 12.95 -20.37 -9.98
C LYS A 113 12.15 -19.93 -8.77
N GLU A 114 11.04 -20.60 -8.52
CA GLU A 114 10.34 -20.47 -7.24
C GLU A 114 11.28 -20.98 -6.13
N ILE A 115 11.41 -20.24 -5.03
CA ILE A 115 12.43 -20.49 -3.98
C ILE A 115 12.35 -21.91 -3.36
N ARG A 116 11.15 -22.49 -3.25
CA ARG A 116 10.92 -23.86 -2.76
C ARG A 116 11.09 -24.91 -3.85
N MET A 117 11.27 -24.52 -5.11
CA MET A 117 11.62 -25.41 -6.23
C MET A 117 13.14 -25.46 -6.50
N MET A 118 13.93 -24.63 -5.83
CA MET A 118 15.39 -24.67 -5.89
C MET A 118 15.94 -25.89 -5.14
N THR A 119 17.10 -26.38 -5.57
CA THR A 119 17.85 -27.33 -4.74
C THR A 119 18.36 -26.65 -3.47
N ASP A 120 18.69 -27.45 -2.45
CA ASP A 120 19.25 -26.90 -1.21
C ASP A 120 20.55 -26.12 -1.48
N GLU A 121 21.41 -26.61 -2.38
CA GLU A 121 22.65 -25.93 -2.79
C GLU A 121 22.39 -24.60 -3.51
N GLU A 122 21.46 -24.57 -4.47
CA GLU A 122 21.09 -23.32 -5.16
C GLU A 122 20.59 -22.27 -4.18
N ARG A 123 19.76 -22.69 -3.21
CA ARG A 123 19.18 -21.81 -2.19
C ARG A 123 20.25 -21.31 -1.21
N GLU A 124 21.17 -22.18 -0.78
CA GLU A 124 22.29 -21.79 0.08
C GLU A 124 23.23 -20.78 -0.60
N LYS A 125 23.52 -20.96 -1.89
CA LYS A 125 24.28 -19.96 -2.67
C LYS A 125 23.56 -18.61 -2.73
N TYR A 126 22.24 -18.61 -2.92
CA TYR A 126 21.44 -17.39 -2.86
C TYR A 126 21.55 -16.70 -1.49
N PHE A 127 21.30 -17.41 -0.39
CA PHE A 127 21.40 -16.84 0.96
C PHE A 127 22.82 -16.36 1.30
N ASN A 128 23.84 -17.10 0.89
CA ASN A 128 25.24 -16.69 1.05
C ASN A 128 25.52 -15.39 0.28
N ALA A 129 25.10 -15.28 -0.98
CA ALA A 129 25.33 -14.08 -1.78
C ALA A 129 24.74 -12.82 -1.11
N ILE A 130 23.49 -12.90 -0.63
CA ILE A 130 22.84 -11.75 0.04
C ILE A 130 23.53 -11.44 1.38
N THR A 131 23.88 -12.46 2.16
CA THR A 131 24.57 -12.28 3.44
C THR A 131 25.97 -11.68 3.25
N THR A 132 26.68 -12.06 2.18
CA THR A 132 27.94 -11.44 1.78
C THR A 132 27.74 -9.97 1.43
N LEU A 133 26.73 -9.63 0.62
CA LEU A 133 26.38 -8.23 0.33
C LEU A 133 26.01 -7.44 1.60
N LYS A 134 25.39 -8.07 2.60
CA LYS A 134 25.08 -7.44 3.89
C LYS A 134 26.31 -7.21 4.77
N SER A 135 27.32 -8.08 4.67
CA SER A 135 28.57 -7.99 5.43
C SER A 135 29.65 -7.13 4.76
N THR A 136 29.53 -6.88 3.45
CA THR A 136 30.49 -6.07 2.69
C THR A 136 30.03 -4.61 2.66
N ASN A 137 30.86 -3.71 3.16
CA ASN A 137 30.55 -2.29 3.25
C ASN A 137 31.15 -1.48 2.10
N GLU A 138 30.43 -0.43 1.72
CA GLU A 138 30.88 0.65 0.86
C GLU A 138 30.94 1.95 1.68
N GLN A 139 31.82 2.86 1.30
CA GLN A 139 31.91 4.20 1.90
C GLN A 139 31.08 5.19 1.08
N VAL A 140 30.12 5.84 1.70
CA VAL A 140 29.25 6.85 1.07
C VAL A 140 29.11 8.04 1.99
N ASP A 141 29.52 9.23 1.53
CA ASP A 141 29.41 10.49 2.27
C ASP A 141 29.94 10.42 3.73
N ASN A 142 31.07 9.74 3.93
CA ASN A 142 31.72 9.45 5.23
C ASN A 142 30.95 8.48 6.15
N GLU A 143 29.96 7.75 5.63
CA GLU A 143 29.25 6.69 6.32
C GLU A 143 29.56 5.33 5.70
N SER A 144 29.72 4.32 6.56
CA SER A 144 29.91 2.93 6.15
C SER A 144 28.54 2.25 6.05
N ILE A 145 28.19 1.79 4.86
CA ILE A 145 26.90 1.13 4.59
C ILE A 145 27.12 -0.16 3.81
N SER A 146 26.47 -1.24 4.23
CA SER A 146 26.55 -2.53 3.53
C SER A 146 26.05 -2.41 2.07
N ARG A 147 26.61 -3.17 1.13
CA ARG A 147 26.14 -3.23 -0.27
C ARG A 147 24.66 -3.58 -0.37
N PHE A 148 24.19 -4.53 0.45
CA PHE A 148 22.75 -4.82 0.55
C PHE A 148 21.97 -3.59 1.03
N GLY A 149 22.46 -2.95 2.09
CA GLY A 149 21.89 -1.71 2.62
C GLY A 149 21.81 -0.59 1.57
N LEU A 150 22.81 -0.46 0.69
CA LEU A 150 22.79 0.49 -0.44
C LEU A 150 21.73 0.16 -1.48
N LEU A 151 21.59 -1.13 -1.83
CA LEU A 151 20.55 -1.58 -2.77
C LEU A 151 19.16 -1.30 -2.19
N ALA A 152 18.93 -1.66 -0.92
CA ALA A 152 17.68 -1.37 -0.22
C ALA A 152 17.37 0.14 -0.19
N ALA A 153 18.36 0.91 0.23
CA ALA A 153 18.34 2.36 0.32
C ALA A 153 18.07 3.07 -1.03
N PHE A 154 18.44 2.43 -2.15
CA PHE A 154 18.16 2.95 -3.48
C PHE A 154 16.65 2.97 -3.79
N HIS A 155 15.88 2.00 -3.30
CA HIS A 155 14.42 2.00 -3.42
C HIS A 155 13.76 3.02 -2.48
N SER A 156 14.32 3.20 -1.29
CA SER A 156 13.89 4.19 -0.28
C SER A 156 14.05 5.68 -0.69
N GLY A 157 14.70 5.98 -1.82
CA GLY A 157 15.03 7.34 -2.27
C GLY A 157 13.89 8.10 -2.96
N GLU A 158 14.21 9.27 -3.56
CA GLU A 158 13.29 10.08 -4.40
C GLU A 158 12.99 9.41 -5.77
N GLN A 159 12.51 8.17 -5.73
CA GLN A 159 12.33 7.28 -6.88
C GLN A 159 10.87 7.36 -7.32
N LEU A 160 10.45 8.59 -7.61
CA LEU A 160 9.03 8.98 -7.77
C LEU A 160 8.31 8.25 -8.92
N GLY A 161 9.05 7.65 -9.85
CA GLY A 161 8.48 6.85 -10.93
C GLY A 161 8.33 5.35 -10.62
N ALA A 162 8.80 4.90 -9.46
CA ALA A 162 8.70 3.49 -9.03
C ALA A 162 7.30 3.11 -8.55
N HIS A 163 6.49 4.07 -8.10
CA HIS A 163 5.19 3.83 -7.46
C HIS A 163 4.14 4.90 -7.81
N GLY A 164 2.89 4.50 -7.94
CA GLY A 164 1.75 5.37 -8.23
C GLY A 164 1.45 5.55 -9.72
N GLY A 165 1.84 4.60 -10.57
CA GLY A 165 1.62 4.70 -12.02
C GLY A 165 2.35 3.66 -12.88
N CYS A 166 2.29 3.84 -14.19
CA CYS A 166 2.77 2.86 -15.18
C CYS A 166 4.29 2.66 -15.23
N GLY A 167 5.05 3.45 -14.47
CA GLY A 167 6.48 3.20 -14.25
C GLY A 167 6.78 2.02 -13.30
N PHE A 168 5.78 1.56 -12.52
CA PHE A 168 5.95 0.54 -11.48
C PHE A 168 6.63 -0.75 -11.97
N GLY A 169 6.07 -1.44 -12.98
CA GLY A 169 6.66 -2.65 -13.55
C GLY A 169 8.07 -2.43 -14.15
N PRO A 170 8.23 -1.48 -15.10
CA PRO A 170 9.49 -1.16 -15.75
C PRO A 170 10.63 -0.83 -14.77
N TRP A 171 10.33 -0.02 -13.76
CA TRP A 171 11.30 0.41 -12.76
C TRP A 171 11.75 -0.77 -11.89
N HIS A 172 10.81 -1.56 -11.36
CA HIS A 172 11.14 -2.71 -10.52
C HIS A 172 11.88 -3.79 -11.29
N ARG A 173 11.57 -4.02 -12.58
CA ARG A 173 12.36 -4.93 -13.44
C ARG A 173 13.83 -4.52 -13.51
N ALA A 174 14.09 -3.25 -13.81
CA ALA A 174 15.46 -2.73 -13.87
C ALA A 174 16.16 -2.84 -12.50
N PHE A 175 15.43 -2.58 -11.41
CA PHE A 175 15.95 -2.71 -10.06
C PHE A 175 16.32 -4.16 -9.69
N LEU A 176 15.48 -5.14 -10.04
CA LEU A 176 15.77 -6.57 -9.84
C LEU A 176 17.00 -7.01 -10.64
N ILE A 177 17.21 -6.49 -11.85
CA ILE A 177 18.41 -6.77 -12.65
C ILE A 177 19.66 -6.19 -11.98
N MET A 178 19.59 -4.97 -11.46
CA MET A 178 20.69 -4.36 -10.70
C MET A 178 21.04 -5.19 -9.45
N TYR A 179 20.03 -5.64 -8.71
CA TYR A 179 20.20 -6.49 -7.53
C TYR A 179 20.80 -7.86 -7.89
N GLU A 180 20.29 -8.51 -8.94
CA GLU A 180 20.79 -9.80 -9.42
C GLU A 180 22.25 -9.69 -9.89
N GLN A 181 22.62 -8.59 -10.55
CA GLN A 181 24.01 -8.33 -10.91
C GLN A 181 24.92 -8.17 -9.68
N ALA A 182 24.44 -7.55 -8.61
CA ALA A 182 25.20 -7.42 -7.36
C ALA A 182 25.47 -8.79 -6.72
N MET A 183 24.48 -9.68 -6.69
CA MET A 183 24.67 -11.05 -6.18
C MET A 183 25.65 -11.85 -7.04
N MET A 184 25.62 -11.67 -8.36
CA MET A 184 26.56 -12.34 -9.27
C MET A 184 28.02 -11.93 -9.11
N GLN A 185 28.28 -10.73 -8.59
CA GLN A 185 29.65 -10.34 -8.23
C GLN A 185 30.19 -11.15 -7.04
N VAL A 186 29.31 -11.75 -6.25
CA VAL A 186 29.68 -12.68 -5.17
C VAL A 186 29.80 -14.10 -5.72
N ASP A 187 28.78 -14.58 -6.44
CA ASP A 187 28.78 -15.90 -7.08
C ASP A 187 28.10 -15.81 -8.46
N PRO A 188 28.82 -15.99 -9.58
CA PRO A 188 28.25 -15.84 -10.93
C PRO A 188 27.20 -16.90 -11.29
N THR A 189 27.05 -17.96 -10.49
CA THR A 189 26.04 -19.02 -10.68
C THR A 189 24.71 -18.71 -10.00
N VAL A 190 24.67 -17.71 -9.12
CA VAL A 190 23.46 -17.33 -8.41
C VAL A 190 22.45 -16.69 -9.37
N THR A 191 21.18 -17.01 -9.16
CA THR A 191 20.05 -16.43 -9.91
C THR A 191 19.01 -15.95 -8.89
N LEU A 192 18.34 -14.84 -9.18
CA LEU A 192 17.29 -14.30 -8.33
C LEU A 192 16.07 -15.24 -8.33
N PRO A 193 15.65 -15.83 -7.20
CA PRO A 193 14.41 -16.57 -7.14
C PRO A 193 13.18 -15.67 -7.09
N TYR A 194 12.00 -16.27 -7.24
CA TYR A 194 10.73 -15.62 -6.94
C TYR A 194 10.01 -16.35 -5.80
N TRP A 195 9.19 -15.60 -5.07
CA TRP A 195 8.29 -16.16 -4.06
C TRP A 195 6.86 -16.13 -4.59
N ASP A 196 6.36 -17.29 -5.01
CA ASP A 196 4.97 -17.45 -5.42
C ASP A 196 4.07 -17.58 -4.18
N SER A 197 3.58 -16.43 -3.70
CA SER A 197 2.73 -16.38 -2.52
C SER A 197 1.33 -17.02 -2.72
N THR A 198 0.95 -17.39 -3.95
CA THR A 198 -0.28 -18.15 -4.18
C THR A 198 -0.20 -19.58 -3.64
N LEU A 199 1.01 -20.13 -3.53
CA LEU A 199 1.26 -21.44 -2.90
C LEU A 199 0.99 -21.40 -1.39
N ASP A 200 1.09 -20.23 -0.77
CA ASP A 200 0.84 -20.01 0.65
C ASP A 200 -0.62 -19.60 0.90
N PHE A 201 -1.25 -18.92 -0.07
CA PHE A 201 -2.63 -18.43 0.05
C PHE A 201 -3.65 -19.54 0.34
N TYR A 202 -3.49 -20.74 -0.24
CA TYR A 202 -4.43 -21.84 -0.02
C TYR A 202 -4.09 -22.73 1.18
N MET A 203 -3.08 -22.38 1.98
CA MET A 203 -2.84 -23.04 3.25
C MET A 203 -3.97 -22.74 4.25
N GLU A 204 -4.20 -23.66 5.19
CA GLU A 204 -5.12 -23.39 6.29
C GLU A 204 -4.66 -22.20 7.15
N ASP A 205 -3.35 -22.11 7.35
CA ASP A 205 -2.66 -21.04 8.04
C ASP A 205 -1.32 -20.75 7.33
N ALA A 206 -1.31 -19.69 6.52
CA ALA A 206 -0.14 -19.29 5.73
C ALA A 206 1.06 -18.85 6.60
N THR A 207 0.84 -18.52 7.88
CA THR A 207 1.94 -18.19 8.81
C THR A 207 2.80 -19.41 9.15
N GLN A 208 2.28 -20.62 8.92
CA GLN A 208 2.98 -21.87 9.15
C GLN A 208 3.75 -22.38 7.93
N SER A 209 3.75 -21.63 6.83
CA SER A 209 4.54 -21.98 5.65
C SER A 209 5.99 -22.22 6.01
N ILE A 210 6.59 -23.27 5.42
CA ILE A 210 8.02 -23.57 5.57
C ILE A 210 8.94 -22.40 5.19
N LEU A 211 8.43 -21.44 4.41
CA LEU A 211 9.11 -20.19 4.09
C LEU A 211 9.52 -19.39 5.35
N TRP A 212 8.73 -19.47 6.43
CA TRP A 212 8.93 -18.72 7.68
C TRP A 212 9.69 -19.52 8.75
N THR A 213 10.63 -20.34 8.31
CA THR A 213 11.46 -21.20 9.16
C THR A 213 12.95 -20.92 8.94
N ASP A 214 13.79 -21.49 9.80
CA ASP A 214 15.25 -21.41 9.73
C ASP A 214 15.84 -21.90 8.40
N LYS A 215 15.10 -22.75 7.67
CA LYS A 215 15.51 -23.27 6.36
C LYS A 215 15.39 -22.24 5.24
N PHE A 216 14.58 -21.20 5.44
CA PHE A 216 14.25 -20.20 4.43
C PHE A 216 14.44 -18.78 5.00
N MET A 217 13.37 -18.06 5.32
CA MET A 217 13.44 -16.63 5.62
C MET A 217 13.66 -16.32 7.10
N GLY A 218 13.63 -17.33 7.97
CA GLY A 218 13.56 -17.16 9.43
C GLY A 218 12.13 -16.86 9.90
N ASN A 219 11.98 -16.72 11.21
CA ASN A 219 10.69 -16.44 11.85
C ASN A 219 10.02 -15.17 11.29
N GLY A 220 8.68 -15.19 11.26
CA GLY A 220 7.86 -14.10 10.72
C GLY A 220 7.16 -13.23 11.76
N ASP A 221 7.41 -13.45 13.05
CA ASP A 221 6.70 -12.84 14.16
C ASP A 221 7.65 -12.11 15.13
N GLY A 222 7.66 -10.79 15.05
CA GLY A 222 8.53 -9.91 15.80
C GLY A 222 9.92 -9.76 15.19
N LEU A 223 10.95 -9.68 16.04
CA LEU A 223 12.34 -9.59 15.63
C LEU A 223 12.77 -10.88 14.93
N VAL A 224 13.43 -10.75 13.78
CA VAL A 224 13.96 -11.91 13.05
C VAL A 224 15.22 -12.40 13.76
N THR A 225 15.10 -13.52 14.47
CA THR A 225 16.13 -14.11 15.34
C THR A 225 16.61 -15.48 14.87
N THR A 226 16.01 -16.01 13.80
CA THR A 226 16.28 -17.34 13.24
C THR A 226 16.52 -17.28 11.72
N GLY A 227 17.04 -18.36 11.15
CA GLY A 227 17.34 -18.46 9.71
C GLY A 227 18.54 -17.63 9.23
N PRO A 228 18.73 -17.53 7.90
CA PRO A 228 19.89 -16.88 7.27
C PRO A 228 20.01 -15.38 7.58
N PHE A 229 18.88 -14.73 7.88
CA PHE A 229 18.79 -13.29 8.08
C PHE A 229 18.62 -12.88 9.55
N LYS A 230 18.92 -13.79 10.48
CA LYS A 230 18.83 -13.53 11.92
C LYS A 230 19.67 -12.34 12.36
N ASN A 231 19.12 -11.53 13.26
CA ASN A 231 19.77 -10.38 13.90
C ASN A 231 20.31 -9.35 12.89
N TRP A 232 19.67 -9.24 11.72
CA TRP A 232 20.03 -8.23 10.74
C TRP A 232 19.67 -6.83 11.23
N GLU A 233 20.68 -5.96 11.32
CA GLU A 233 20.51 -4.54 11.53
C GLU A 233 20.38 -3.80 10.19
N THR A 234 19.30 -3.04 10.03
CA THR A 234 19.02 -2.26 8.82
C THR A 234 19.20 -0.77 9.09
N ALA A 235 19.16 0.07 8.05
CA ALA A 235 19.26 1.53 8.23
C ALA A 235 18.10 2.13 9.05
N VAL A 236 17.03 1.37 9.24
CA VAL A 236 15.81 1.79 9.95
C VAL A 236 15.53 0.96 11.21
N GLY A 237 16.53 0.22 11.71
CA GLY A 237 16.46 -0.63 12.90
C GLY A 237 16.57 -2.13 12.61
N PRO A 238 16.41 -2.98 13.63
CA PRO A 238 16.50 -4.43 13.47
C PRO A 238 15.39 -4.96 12.57
N LEU A 239 15.67 -6.02 11.80
CA LEU A 239 14.70 -6.67 10.93
C LEU A 239 13.53 -7.24 11.75
N THR A 240 12.31 -6.84 11.39
CA THR A 240 11.05 -7.21 12.06
C THR A 240 10.00 -7.61 11.04
N ARG A 241 9.12 -8.56 11.41
CA ARG A 241 7.96 -8.99 10.62
C ARG A 241 6.77 -9.24 11.55
N ASN A 242 5.55 -9.09 11.06
CA ASN A 242 4.35 -9.49 11.79
C ASN A 242 3.39 -10.23 10.85
N ILE A 243 3.83 -11.39 10.36
CA ILE A 243 3.14 -12.10 9.28
C ILE A 243 1.69 -12.46 9.64
N GLY A 244 0.78 -12.30 8.68
CA GLY A 244 -0.60 -12.78 8.79
C GLY A 244 -1.54 -11.94 9.66
N VAL A 245 -1.05 -10.89 10.32
CA VAL A 245 -1.86 -9.99 11.17
C VAL A 245 -2.93 -9.24 10.35
N SER A 246 -2.58 -8.83 9.13
CA SER A 246 -3.49 -8.17 8.19
C SER A 246 -3.03 -8.43 6.75
N GLY A 247 -3.66 -7.83 5.75
CA GLY A 247 -3.31 -8.06 4.35
C GLY A 247 -3.71 -9.44 3.84
N LYS A 248 -3.29 -9.75 2.62
CA LYS A 248 -3.46 -11.08 2.01
C LYS A 248 -2.29 -11.38 1.10
N LEU A 249 -1.99 -12.67 0.95
CA LEU A 249 -1.12 -13.15 -0.13
C LEU A 249 -1.88 -13.15 -1.46
N TYR A 250 -1.16 -13.27 -2.58
CA TYR A 250 -1.81 -13.37 -3.89
C TYR A 250 -2.69 -14.63 -3.95
N SER A 251 -3.91 -14.50 -4.44
CA SER A 251 -4.71 -15.64 -4.87
C SER A 251 -4.49 -15.93 -6.36
N GLU A 252 -4.97 -17.08 -6.84
CA GLU A 252 -4.95 -17.39 -8.28
C GLU A 252 -5.93 -16.51 -9.06
N GLU A 253 -6.96 -15.99 -8.40
CA GLU A 253 -7.86 -14.99 -8.99
C GLU A 253 -7.12 -13.67 -9.21
N ASP A 254 -6.35 -13.19 -8.23
CA ASP A 254 -5.54 -11.97 -8.38
C ASP A 254 -4.52 -12.12 -9.53
N PHE A 255 -3.90 -13.31 -9.64
CA PHE A 255 -3.01 -13.64 -10.75
C PHE A 255 -3.72 -13.56 -12.12
N LEU A 256 -4.92 -14.14 -12.23
CA LEU A 256 -5.72 -14.13 -13.48
C LEU A 256 -6.29 -12.76 -13.80
N ASN A 257 -6.64 -11.96 -12.80
CA ASN A 257 -7.17 -10.62 -12.99
C ASN A 257 -6.18 -9.71 -13.72
N VAL A 258 -4.87 -9.84 -13.45
CA VAL A 258 -3.81 -9.14 -14.19
C VAL A 258 -3.52 -9.84 -15.52
N THR A 259 -3.21 -11.15 -15.49
CA THR A 259 -2.68 -11.85 -16.67
C THR A 259 -3.67 -12.06 -17.81
N SER A 260 -4.98 -11.91 -17.54
CA SER A 260 -6.03 -11.95 -18.56
C SER A 260 -6.20 -10.64 -19.34
N ARG A 261 -5.66 -9.52 -18.86
CA ARG A 261 -5.75 -8.22 -19.55
C ARG A 261 -4.89 -8.21 -20.82
N THR A 262 -5.14 -7.25 -21.71
CA THR A 262 -4.49 -7.20 -23.03
C THR A 262 -3.75 -5.90 -23.31
N ARG A 263 -4.11 -4.79 -22.67
CA ARG A 263 -3.45 -3.49 -22.80
C ARG A 263 -2.81 -3.08 -21.50
N TYR A 264 -1.63 -2.47 -21.56
CA TYR A 264 -0.85 -2.15 -20.37
C TYR A 264 -1.58 -1.15 -19.47
N GLY A 265 -2.31 -0.18 -20.06
CA GLY A 265 -3.16 0.76 -19.31
C GLY A 265 -4.33 0.12 -18.53
N GLU A 266 -4.69 -1.15 -18.80
CA GLU A 266 -5.70 -1.87 -18.00
C GLU A 266 -5.14 -2.34 -16.64
N ILE A 267 -3.82 -2.45 -16.50
CA ILE A 267 -3.14 -2.97 -15.30
C ILE A 267 -2.25 -1.94 -14.61
N CYS A 268 -2.21 -0.70 -15.07
CA CYS A 268 -1.46 0.40 -14.46
C CYS A 268 -2.12 1.77 -14.67
N GLY A 269 -1.71 2.75 -13.85
CA GLY A 269 -2.05 4.15 -14.06
C GLY A 269 -3.51 4.50 -13.77
N ASP A 270 -4.00 5.56 -14.41
CA ASP A 270 -5.30 6.14 -14.05
C ASP A 270 -6.49 5.30 -14.53
N GLU A 271 -6.32 4.47 -15.56
CA GLU A 271 -7.40 3.68 -16.17
C GLU A 271 -7.58 2.30 -15.50
N ALA A 272 -6.56 1.80 -14.80
CA ALA A 272 -6.65 0.53 -14.12
C ALA A 272 -7.72 0.55 -13.02
N LEU A 273 -8.56 -0.48 -13.02
CA LEU A 273 -9.46 -0.80 -11.91
C LEU A 273 -8.64 -1.49 -10.81
N PRO A 274 -8.96 -1.29 -9.52
CA PRO A 274 -8.18 -1.86 -8.42
C PRO A 274 -7.97 -3.37 -8.51
N GLU A 275 -8.98 -4.12 -8.99
CA GLU A 275 -8.90 -5.56 -9.18
C GLU A 275 -7.97 -6.01 -10.31
N HIS A 276 -7.58 -5.13 -11.24
CA HIS A 276 -6.64 -5.42 -12.33
C HIS A 276 -5.30 -4.69 -12.18
N ASP A 277 -5.26 -3.65 -11.36
CA ASP A 277 -4.07 -2.83 -11.12
C ASP A 277 -3.00 -3.67 -10.43
N MET A 278 -1.91 -3.92 -11.16
CA MET A 278 -0.80 -4.73 -10.68
C MET A 278 -0.15 -4.12 -9.44
N GLU A 279 -0.08 -2.79 -9.36
CA GLU A 279 0.45 -2.09 -8.20
C GLU A 279 -0.56 -2.13 -7.03
N PHE A 280 -1.85 -2.05 -7.27
CA PHE A 280 -2.82 -2.22 -6.18
C PHE A 280 -2.78 -3.63 -5.59
N LEU A 281 -2.67 -4.66 -6.44
CA LEU A 281 -2.67 -6.07 -6.01
C LEU A 281 -1.36 -6.55 -5.38
N HIS A 282 -0.21 -5.89 -5.63
CA HIS A 282 1.05 -6.22 -4.94
C HIS A 282 1.11 -5.66 -3.51
N GLY A 283 0.31 -4.64 -3.19
CA GLY A 283 0.30 -4.01 -1.86
C GLY A 283 -0.11 -4.95 -0.72
N PRO A 284 -1.17 -5.77 -0.82
CA PRO A 284 -1.59 -6.65 0.26
C PRO A 284 -0.53 -7.66 0.75
N PRO A 285 0.32 -8.28 -0.09
CA PRO A 285 1.45 -9.07 0.39
C PRO A 285 2.48 -8.28 1.22
N HIS A 286 2.77 -7.02 0.90
CA HIS A 286 3.60 -6.14 1.73
C HIS A 286 2.99 -5.95 3.12
N VAL A 287 1.69 -5.67 3.17
CA VAL A 287 0.91 -5.55 4.42
C VAL A 287 0.88 -6.87 5.19
N TRP A 288 0.81 -8.00 4.48
CA TRP A 288 0.77 -9.33 5.09
C TRP A 288 2.06 -9.69 5.81
N ILE A 289 3.22 -9.27 5.29
CA ILE A 289 4.51 -9.46 5.98
C ILE A 289 4.69 -8.44 7.11
N ASP A 290 4.22 -7.22 6.89
CA ASP A 290 4.32 -6.09 7.82
C ASP A 290 5.78 -5.77 8.22
N GLY A 291 6.01 -5.12 9.36
CA GLY A 291 7.35 -4.68 9.74
C GLY A 291 7.96 -3.74 8.70
N GLN A 292 9.21 -3.98 8.29
CA GLN A 292 9.83 -3.21 7.21
C GLN A 292 9.06 -3.32 5.88
N MET A 293 8.52 -4.51 5.55
CA MET A 293 7.77 -4.74 4.30
C MET A 293 6.48 -3.94 4.21
N GLY A 294 5.89 -3.55 5.34
CA GLY A 294 4.65 -2.76 5.42
C GLY A 294 4.81 -1.26 5.11
N ILE A 295 6.01 -0.80 4.75
CA ILE A 295 6.29 0.61 4.47
C ILE A 295 7.14 0.69 3.19
N ILE A 296 6.70 1.47 2.20
CA ILE A 296 7.37 1.49 0.88
C ILE A 296 8.84 1.89 1.02
N GLU A 297 9.15 2.93 1.80
CA GLU A 297 10.52 3.41 1.96
C GLU A 297 11.43 2.45 2.74
N THR A 298 10.88 1.42 3.39
CA THR A 298 11.71 0.47 4.15
C THR A 298 11.62 -0.96 3.65
N ALA A 299 10.69 -1.27 2.75
CA ALA A 299 10.40 -2.64 2.34
C ALA A 299 11.62 -3.37 1.79
N ALA A 300 12.42 -2.69 0.96
CA ALA A 300 13.63 -3.27 0.37
C ALA A 300 14.74 -3.62 1.38
N HIS A 301 14.63 -3.20 2.65
CA HIS A 301 15.53 -3.63 3.71
C HIS A 301 15.27 -5.06 4.21
N ASP A 302 14.12 -5.66 3.89
CA ASP A 302 13.87 -7.08 4.08
C ASP A 302 14.24 -7.85 2.79
N PRO A 303 15.14 -8.87 2.85
CA PRO A 303 15.49 -9.69 1.69
C PRO A 303 14.30 -10.28 0.91
N ILE A 304 13.16 -10.52 1.57
CA ILE A 304 11.98 -11.08 0.89
C ILE A 304 11.40 -10.13 -0.17
N PHE A 305 11.67 -8.83 -0.07
CA PHE A 305 11.26 -7.82 -1.05
C PHE A 305 11.62 -8.23 -2.48
N PHE A 306 12.87 -8.66 -2.69
CA PHE A 306 13.36 -8.98 -4.03
C PHE A 306 12.70 -10.23 -4.61
N MET A 307 12.37 -11.22 -3.77
CA MET A 307 11.62 -12.40 -4.20
C MET A 307 10.16 -12.10 -4.48
N HIS A 308 9.54 -11.22 -3.67
CA HIS A 308 8.19 -10.73 -3.90
C HIS A 308 8.09 -9.98 -5.23
N HIS A 309 8.96 -9.00 -5.48
CA HIS A 309 8.97 -8.26 -6.73
C HIS A 309 9.40 -9.09 -7.95
N SER A 310 10.22 -10.13 -7.77
CA SER A 310 10.51 -11.14 -8.81
C SER A 310 9.23 -11.91 -9.21
N PHE A 311 8.34 -12.20 -8.26
CA PHE A 311 7.03 -12.77 -8.58
C PHE A 311 6.08 -11.77 -9.25
N VAL A 312 6.09 -10.49 -8.83
CA VAL A 312 5.35 -9.43 -9.52
C VAL A 312 5.80 -9.27 -10.98
N ASP A 313 7.11 -9.33 -11.24
CA ASP A 313 7.65 -9.30 -12.60
C ASP A 313 7.29 -10.56 -13.41
N LEU A 314 7.19 -11.73 -12.78
CA LEU A 314 6.64 -12.94 -13.41
C LEU A 314 5.17 -12.74 -13.82
N ILE A 315 4.33 -12.19 -12.95
CA ILE A 315 2.93 -11.87 -13.27
C ILE A 315 2.88 -10.92 -14.48
N TRP A 316 3.73 -9.89 -14.50
CA TRP A 316 3.81 -8.96 -15.62
C TRP A 316 4.26 -9.64 -16.92
N GLU A 317 5.26 -10.52 -16.88
CA GLU A 317 5.67 -11.29 -18.07
C GLU A 317 4.55 -12.21 -18.58
N LYS A 318 3.74 -12.80 -17.70
CA LYS A 318 2.59 -13.62 -18.10
C LYS A 318 1.47 -12.80 -18.74
N PHE A 319 1.27 -11.58 -18.28
CA PHE A 319 0.45 -10.60 -18.98
C PHE A 319 1.03 -10.27 -20.37
N ARG A 320 2.33 -10.01 -20.49
CA ARG A 320 3.00 -9.72 -21.79
C ARG A 320 2.92 -10.91 -22.75
N ASP A 321 2.99 -12.15 -22.25
CA ASP A 321 2.72 -13.35 -23.05
C ASP A 321 1.29 -13.37 -23.60
N ASN A 322 0.30 -12.91 -22.82
CA ASN A 322 -1.08 -12.75 -23.29
C ASN A 322 -1.20 -11.65 -24.37
N GLN A 323 -0.52 -10.52 -24.20
CA GLN A 323 -0.47 -9.47 -25.21
C GLN A 323 0.04 -10.02 -26.56
N ARG A 324 1.17 -10.73 -26.54
CA ARG A 324 1.77 -11.33 -27.76
C ARG A 324 0.82 -12.31 -28.42
N ARG A 325 0.14 -13.17 -27.65
CA ARG A 325 -0.88 -14.10 -28.16
C ARG A 325 -2.07 -13.40 -28.83
N ASN A 326 -2.33 -12.15 -28.47
CA ASN A 326 -3.38 -11.31 -29.05
C ASN A 326 -2.85 -10.31 -30.10
N GLY A 327 -1.61 -10.48 -30.59
CA GLY A 327 -1.04 -9.62 -31.63
C GLY A 327 -0.69 -8.20 -31.15
N ILE A 328 -0.51 -8.01 -29.84
CA ILE A 328 -0.13 -6.74 -29.23
C ILE A 328 1.36 -6.82 -28.89
N ASP A 329 2.15 -5.88 -29.43
CA ASP A 329 3.57 -5.78 -29.10
C ASP A 329 3.75 -5.08 -27.74
N PRO A 330 4.21 -5.80 -26.69
CA PRO A 330 4.38 -5.21 -25.37
C PRO A 330 5.42 -4.10 -25.33
N GLN A 331 6.33 -4.00 -26.29
CA GLN A 331 7.41 -3.00 -26.29
C GLN A 331 6.92 -1.59 -26.64
N VAL A 332 5.75 -1.47 -27.25
CA VAL A 332 5.19 -0.19 -27.73
C VAL A 332 3.85 0.17 -27.09
N ASP A 333 3.32 -0.67 -26.19
CA ASP A 333 2.00 -0.52 -25.56
C ASP A 333 2.02 0.35 -24.29
N TYR A 334 3.00 1.24 -24.14
CA TYR A 334 3.06 2.16 -22.99
C TYR A 334 1.99 3.26 -23.09
N PRO A 335 1.16 3.53 -22.06
CA PRO A 335 0.12 4.56 -22.11
C PRO A 335 0.68 5.98 -22.34
N ALA A 336 0.09 6.72 -23.28
CA ALA A 336 0.56 8.07 -23.65
C ALA A 336 -0.03 9.22 -22.81
N GLU A 337 -1.16 9.00 -22.12
CA GLU A 337 -1.90 10.06 -21.41
C GLU A 337 -2.28 9.68 -19.96
N PHE A 338 -2.68 8.43 -19.73
CA PHE A 338 -3.21 7.95 -18.44
C PHE A 338 -2.20 7.12 -17.65
N PHE A 339 -0.92 7.48 -17.71
CA PHE A 339 0.17 6.75 -17.08
C PHE A 339 0.35 7.01 -15.57
N GLY A 340 -0.52 7.82 -14.97
CA GLY A 340 -0.38 8.32 -13.59
C GLY A 340 0.16 9.75 -13.57
N ASP A 341 1.12 10.03 -12.69
CA ASP A 341 1.77 11.34 -12.67
C ASP A 341 2.98 11.44 -13.63
N ILE A 342 3.54 12.65 -13.69
CA ILE A 342 4.68 13.06 -14.49
C ILE A 342 5.87 12.09 -14.47
N PHE A 343 6.14 11.47 -13.33
CA PHE A 343 7.31 10.63 -13.12
C PHE A 343 7.16 9.25 -13.78
N HIS A 344 5.95 8.92 -14.22
CA HIS A 344 5.63 7.70 -14.96
C HIS A 344 5.45 7.95 -16.47
N ALA A 345 5.77 9.15 -16.97
CA ALA A 345 5.74 9.40 -18.40
C ALA A 345 6.72 8.46 -19.12
N PRO A 346 6.41 7.99 -20.34
CA PRO A 346 7.23 6.99 -21.05
C PRO A 346 8.69 7.42 -21.22
N GLU A 347 8.93 8.70 -21.50
CA GLU A 347 10.26 9.25 -21.75
C GLU A 347 10.96 9.75 -20.47
N GLU A 348 10.34 9.58 -19.29
CA GLU A 348 10.95 10.01 -18.04
C GLU A 348 12.08 9.07 -17.63
N ALA A 349 13.18 9.65 -17.14
CA ALA A 349 14.31 8.88 -16.65
C ALA A 349 13.92 8.07 -15.41
N MET A 350 14.19 6.76 -15.42
CA MET A 350 13.91 5.91 -14.25
C MET A 350 14.90 6.09 -13.10
N GLY A 351 16.02 6.79 -13.34
CA GLY A 351 17.10 6.96 -12.36
C GLY A 351 18.00 5.73 -12.20
N ILE A 352 17.87 4.74 -13.10
CA ILE A 352 18.71 3.54 -13.18
C ILE A 352 19.42 3.56 -14.54
N GLY A 353 20.72 3.83 -14.52
CA GLY A 353 21.50 3.99 -15.75
C GLY A 353 20.97 5.14 -16.63
N SER A 354 21.02 4.95 -17.96
CA SER A 354 20.54 5.92 -18.94
C SER A 354 19.08 5.68 -19.40
N MET A 355 18.36 4.77 -18.73
CA MET A 355 17.05 4.28 -19.18
C MET A 355 15.90 5.22 -18.85
N THR A 356 14.90 5.22 -19.72
CA THR A 356 13.57 5.81 -19.53
C THR A 356 12.57 4.76 -19.02
N MET A 357 11.39 5.18 -18.57
CA MET A 357 10.32 4.24 -18.17
C MET A 357 9.91 3.29 -19.29
N LYS A 358 9.86 3.79 -20.53
CA LYS A 358 9.54 2.98 -21.70
C LYS A 358 10.63 1.96 -22.01
N ASP A 359 11.91 2.26 -21.76
CA ASP A 359 13.00 1.31 -21.99
C ASP A 359 12.89 0.04 -21.14
N GLY A 360 12.18 0.10 -19.99
CA GLY A 360 11.92 -1.08 -19.18
C GLY A 360 10.98 -2.11 -19.83
N LEU A 361 10.29 -1.76 -20.92
CA LEU A 361 9.46 -2.68 -21.72
C LEU A 361 10.29 -3.49 -22.73
N ASP A 362 11.57 -3.17 -22.94
CA ASP A 362 12.41 -3.78 -23.96
C ASP A 362 12.60 -5.29 -23.73
N ASP A 363 12.35 -6.09 -24.76
CA ASP A 363 12.49 -7.55 -24.70
C ASP A 363 13.93 -8.02 -24.52
N LYS A 364 14.94 -7.14 -24.65
CA LYS A 364 16.35 -7.49 -24.36
C LYS A 364 16.53 -8.14 -22.99
N PHE A 365 15.72 -7.76 -21.99
CA PHE A 365 15.85 -8.31 -20.65
C PHE A 365 15.46 -9.80 -20.62
N THR A 366 14.28 -10.14 -21.13
CA THR A 366 13.79 -11.53 -21.11
C THR A 366 14.32 -12.39 -22.27
N ARG A 367 14.85 -11.76 -23.31
CA ARG A 367 15.55 -12.42 -24.42
C ARG A 367 17.00 -12.77 -24.07
N ASP A 368 17.74 -11.85 -23.44
CA ASP A 368 19.20 -11.96 -23.33
C ASP A 368 19.69 -12.16 -21.88
N ILE A 369 18.89 -11.84 -20.85
CA ILE A 369 19.34 -11.85 -19.46
C ILE A 369 18.74 -13.00 -18.65
N TYR A 370 17.42 -13.08 -18.56
CA TYR A 370 16.74 -14.03 -17.69
C TYR A 370 15.46 -14.59 -18.29
N GLU A 371 14.99 -15.70 -17.72
CA GLU A 371 13.67 -16.28 -17.93
C GLU A 371 13.12 -16.83 -16.62
N TYR A 372 11.81 -17.05 -16.55
CA TYR A 372 11.19 -17.69 -15.38
C TYR A 372 11.00 -19.19 -15.63
N ALA A 373 11.39 -20.01 -14.66
CA ALA A 373 10.93 -21.40 -14.60
C ALA A 373 9.40 -21.43 -14.44
N PRO A 374 8.72 -22.45 -15.01
CA PRO A 374 7.29 -22.64 -14.80
C PRO A 374 6.91 -22.68 -13.32
N ARG A 375 5.75 -22.13 -12.98
CA ARG A 375 5.16 -22.26 -11.65
C ARG A 375 4.87 -23.75 -11.38
N PRO A 376 5.02 -24.26 -10.14
CA PRO A 376 4.71 -25.66 -9.83
C PRO A 376 3.22 -25.94 -10.01
N THR A 377 2.89 -27.09 -10.58
CA THR A 377 1.51 -27.54 -10.81
C THR A 377 1.38 -29.01 -10.42
N CYS A 378 0.17 -29.43 -10.08
CA CYS A 378 -0.12 -30.82 -9.75
C CYS A 378 -1.47 -31.25 -10.31
N SER A 379 -1.73 -32.55 -10.28
CA SER A 379 -2.98 -33.15 -10.76
C SER A 379 -3.32 -34.38 -9.94
N ARG A 380 -4.48 -34.98 -10.20
CA ARG A 380 -4.87 -36.27 -9.60
C ARG A 380 -3.81 -37.36 -9.81
N ASN A 381 -3.15 -37.38 -10.98
CA ASN A 381 -2.18 -38.40 -11.37
C ASN A 381 -0.72 -38.02 -11.03
N ASN A 382 -0.47 -36.72 -10.78
CA ASN A 382 0.83 -36.23 -10.33
C ASN A 382 0.61 -35.39 -9.07
N GLN A 383 0.68 -36.05 -7.91
CA GLN A 383 0.54 -35.40 -6.61
C GLN A 383 1.84 -34.80 -6.10
N ASP A 384 2.95 -35.07 -6.79
CA ASP A 384 4.23 -34.45 -6.51
C ASP A 384 4.33 -33.13 -7.27
N CYS A 385 4.36 -32.02 -6.52
CA CYS A 385 4.56 -30.66 -7.04
C CYS A 385 6.00 -30.43 -7.55
N GLY A 386 6.84 -31.46 -7.58
CA GLY A 386 8.24 -31.42 -8.00
C GLY A 386 9.16 -30.84 -6.92
N SER A 387 8.72 -30.82 -5.66
CA SER A 387 9.49 -30.31 -4.53
C SER A 387 9.09 -30.96 -3.21
N LYS A 388 10.09 -31.28 -2.40
CA LYS A 388 9.89 -31.77 -1.02
C LYS A 388 9.26 -30.74 -0.08
N TYR A 389 9.22 -29.46 -0.46
CA TYR A 389 8.72 -28.34 0.34
C TYR A 389 7.27 -27.93 0.03
N ILE A 390 6.66 -28.53 -0.99
CA ILE A 390 5.33 -28.20 -1.50
C ILE A 390 4.53 -29.51 -1.62
N LYS A 391 3.22 -29.46 -1.38
CA LYS A 391 2.31 -30.60 -1.54
C LYS A 391 1.16 -30.25 -2.49
N CYS A 392 0.55 -31.27 -3.07
CA CYS A 392 -0.66 -31.10 -3.87
C CYS A 392 -1.91 -31.21 -2.99
N VAL A 393 -2.87 -30.30 -3.16
CA VAL A 393 -4.17 -30.31 -2.47
C VAL A 393 -5.30 -30.13 -3.48
N ASP A 394 -6.47 -30.70 -3.17
CA ASP A 394 -7.70 -30.47 -3.92
C ASP A 394 -8.48 -29.31 -3.28
N VAL A 395 -8.55 -28.17 -3.98
CA VAL A 395 -9.32 -27.00 -3.56
C VAL A 395 -10.57 -26.92 -4.43
N ALA A 396 -11.67 -27.46 -3.91
CA ALA A 396 -12.98 -27.44 -4.58
C ALA A 396 -12.98 -28.03 -6.01
N GLY A 397 -12.27 -29.13 -6.23
CA GLY A 397 -12.14 -29.82 -7.51
C GLY A 397 -10.96 -29.35 -8.36
N ALA A 398 -10.21 -28.33 -7.93
CA ALA A 398 -9.01 -27.86 -8.59
C ALA A 398 -7.76 -28.29 -7.81
N PHE A 399 -6.93 -29.13 -8.42
CA PHE A 399 -5.63 -29.52 -7.86
C PHE A 399 -4.67 -28.33 -7.88
N ARG A 400 -4.11 -28.00 -6.71
CA ARG A 400 -3.20 -26.87 -6.52
C ARG A 400 -2.00 -27.30 -5.70
N CYS A 401 -0.84 -26.76 -6.07
CA CYS A 401 0.36 -26.86 -5.25
C CYS A 401 0.28 -25.84 -4.11
N VAL A 402 0.61 -26.27 -2.89
CA VAL A 402 0.65 -25.42 -1.70
C VAL A 402 1.88 -25.71 -0.86
N SER A 403 2.35 -24.70 -0.15
CA SER A 403 3.49 -24.83 0.77
C SER A 403 3.20 -25.87 1.86
N LYS A 404 4.20 -26.64 2.26
CA LYS A 404 4.13 -27.48 3.47
C LYS A 404 4.38 -26.65 4.72
N THR A 405 3.87 -27.13 5.85
CA THR A 405 4.35 -26.67 7.16
C THR A 405 5.72 -27.31 7.49
N LEU A 406 6.39 -26.82 8.54
CA LEU A 406 7.62 -27.46 9.02
C LEU A 406 7.36 -28.90 9.48
N GLU A 407 6.27 -29.11 10.22
CA GLU A 407 5.85 -30.43 10.72
C GLU A 407 5.62 -31.42 9.57
N GLU A 408 4.86 -31.03 8.55
CA GLU A 408 4.61 -31.86 7.37
C GLU A 408 5.91 -32.22 6.61
N TYR A 409 6.82 -31.26 6.50
CA TYR A 409 8.13 -31.51 5.90
C TYR A 409 8.97 -32.50 6.73
N GLU A 410 9.01 -32.34 8.05
CA GLU A 410 9.78 -33.20 8.95
C GLU A 410 9.23 -34.62 8.99
N ASP A 411 7.90 -34.76 9.02
CA ASP A 411 7.22 -36.05 8.96
C ASP A 411 7.56 -36.80 7.66
N ASP A 412 7.46 -36.14 6.50
CA ASP A 412 7.80 -36.75 5.20
C ASP A 412 9.27 -37.21 5.14
N MET A 413 10.18 -36.45 5.74
CA MET A 413 11.59 -36.81 5.82
C MET A 413 11.84 -37.97 6.79
N ALA A 414 11.07 -38.06 7.88
CA ALA A 414 11.17 -39.13 8.87
C ALA A 414 10.61 -40.46 8.35
N THR A 415 9.55 -40.42 7.53
CA THR A 415 8.92 -41.62 6.95
C THR A 415 9.54 -42.07 5.62
N GLY A 416 10.65 -41.46 5.19
CA GLY A 416 11.41 -41.88 4.02
C GLY A 416 10.83 -41.44 2.66
N GLY A 417 10.06 -40.33 2.62
CA GLY A 417 9.60 -39.71 1.37
C GLY A 417 8.63 -40.56 0.53
N GLY A 418 8.00 -41.56 1.13
CA GLY A 418 7.04 -42.44 0.48
C GLY A 418 5.67 -41.79 0.33
N ASN A 419 5.41 -41.25 -0.86
CA ASN A 419 4.08 -40.88 -1.34
C ASN A 419 3.04 -41.95 -0.97
N THR A 420 2.13 -41.66 -0.04
CA THR A 420 0.87 -42.40 0.07
C THR A 420 -0.26 -41.38 -0.07
N GLY A 421 -0.89 -41.41 -1.24
CA GLY A 421 -2.15 -40.72 -1.48
C GLY A 421 -3.17 -41.18 -0.44
N GLY A 422 -3.48 -40.30 0.50
CA GLY A 422 -4.51 -40.51 1.52
C GLY A 422 -5.79 -39.80 1.12
N GLY A 423 -6.48 -40.31 0.09
CA GLY A 423 -7.89 -40.04 -0.04
C GLY A 423 -8.64 -40.82 1.05
N ASN A 424 -9.20 -40.14 2.05
CA ASN A 424 -10.49 -40.52 2.61
C ASN A 424 -11.10 -39.41 3.47
N THR A 425 -12.19 -38.86 2.95
CA THR A 425 -13.24 -38.21 3.72
C THR A 425 -14.03 -39.27 4.51
N GLY A 426 -14.22 -39.06 5.82
CA GLY A 426 -15.43 -39.47 6.54
C GLY A 426 -15.30 -40.56 7.60
N GLY A 427 -15.63 -40.19 8.84
CA GLY A 427 -16.50 -40.99 9.71
C GLY A 427 -15.88 -41.67 10.95
N GLY A 428 -16.42 -41.32 12.14
CA GLY A 428 -16.86 -42.33 13.10
C GLY A 428 -15.96 -42.65 14.31
N ASN A 429 -16.51 -42.44 15.51
CA ASN A 429 -16.06 -42.90 16.83
C ASN A 429 -15.63 -44.38 16.91
N THR A 430 -14.66 -44.66 17.80
CA THR A 430 -14.64 -45.65 18.92
C THR A 430 -13.25 -45.52 19.58
N GLY A 431 -13.00 -45.50 20.89
CA GLY A 431 -13.58 -46.27 22.00
C GLY A 431 -12.57 -47.34 22.47
N GLY A 432 -11.91 -47.13 23.62
CA GLY A 432 -11.03 -48.10 24.32
C GLY A 432 -9.65 -47.52 24.63
N GLY A 433 -9.07 -47.54 25.84
CA GLY A 433 -9.33 -48.31 27.05
C GLY A 433 -8.06 -49.08 27.45
N ASN A 434 -7.57 -48.82 28.68
CA ASN A 434 -6.55 -49.55 29.48
C ASN A 434 -5.05 -49.27 29.21
N THR A 435 -4.10 -49.26 30.16
CA THR A 435 -4.04 -49.22 31.65
C THR A 435 -2.54 -49.18 32.02
N GLY A 436 -2.17 -48.55 33.15
CA GLY A 436 -1.22 -49.18 34.11
C GLY A 436 0.11 -48.49 34.45
N GLY A 437 0.27 -48.15 35.74
CA GLY A 437 1.54 -48.01 36.49
C GLY A 437 1.88 -46.56 36.89
N GLY A 438 1.97 -46.11 38.15
CA GLY A 438 2.01 -46.76 39.47
C GLY A 438 3.38 -46.60 40.16
N ASN A 439 3.52 -45.64 41.09
CA ASN A 439 4.46 -45.46 42.24
C ASN A 439 4.91 -43.99 42.39
N THR A 440 4.57 -43.19 43.43
CA THR A 440 4.75 -43.19 44.92
C THR A 440 6.08 -42.62 45.43
N GLY A 441 5.97 -41.66 46.39
CA GLY A 441 7.00 -41.29 47.39
C GLY A 441 7.49 -39.83 47.26
N GLY A 442 6.97 -38.86 48.02
CA GLY A 442 7.40 -38.44 49.37
C GLY A 442 7.64 -36.91 49.30
N GLY A 443 7.10 -36.02 50.14
CA GLY A 443 7.14 -35.97 51.60
C GLY A 443 8.18 -34.95 52.04
N ASN A 444 7.79 -33.68 52.26
CA ASN A 444 8.32 -32.87 53.38
C ASN A 444 7.56 -31.55 53.59
N THR A 445 7.23 -31.35 54.86
CA THR A 445 6.62 -30.20 55.52
C THR A 445 7.68 -29.27 56.13
N GLY A 446 7.36 -27.99 56.26
CA GLY A 446 8.04 -27.02 57.14
C GLY A 446 7.51 -25.62 56.85
N GLY A 447 6.52 -25.12 57.59
CA GLY A 447 6.72 -24.23 58.75
C GLY A 447 6.91 -22.79 58.26
N GLY A 448 5.97 -21.86 58.34
CA GLY A 448 5.24 -21.44 59.54
C GLY A 448 5.76 -20.06 59.95
N ASN A 449 5.02 -19.00 59.64
CA ASN A 449 4.88 -17.86 60.56
C ASN A 449 3.67 -17.00 60.21
N THR A 450 2.77 -16.93 61.19
CA THR A 450 1.60 -16.07 61.26
C THR A 450 1.92 -14.82 62.09
N GLY A 451 1.40 -13.68 61.64
CA GLY A 451 1.12 -12.49 62.45
C GLY A 451 0.50 -11.45 61.52
N GLY A 452 -0.69 -10.87 61.73
CA GLY A 452 -1.60 -10.87 62.87
C GLY A 452 -2.13 -9.44 63.04
N GLY A 453 -3.41 -9.21 62.68
CA GLY A 453 -4.22 -8.01 63.00
C GLY A 453 -3.98 -6.75 62.14
N ASN A 454 -4.96 -5.89 61.82
CA ASN A 454 -6.39 -5.83 62.13
C ASN A 454 -7.10 -4.84 61.17
N THR A 455 -8.32 -5.20 60.75
CA THR A 455 -9.53 -4.39 60.45
C THR A 455 -9.47 -3.02 59.73
N GLY A 456 -10.23 -2.92 58.62
CA GLY A 456 -11.05 -1.73 58.33
C GLY A 456 -11.05 -1.24 56.87
N GLY A 457 -12.09 -1.59 56.11
CA GLY A 457 -12.42 -0.99 54.80
C GLY A 457 -12.59 -2.04 53.70
N GLY A 458 -13.82 -2.23 53.22
CA GLY A 458 -14.16 -3.26 52.22
C GLY A 458 -13.39 -3.09 50.92
N SER A 459 -12.33 -3.87 50.75
CA SER A 459 -11.63 -4.06 49.49
C SER A 459 -12.46 -4.92 48.55
N CYS A 460 -12.49 -4.56 47.28
CA CYS A 460 -13.04 -5.39 46.21
C CYS A 460 -12.51 -6.84 46.39
N PRO A 461 -13.36 -7.87 46.53
CA PRO A 461 -12.88 -9.24 46.75
C PRO A 461 -12.06 -9.65 45.53
N THR A 462 -10.75 -9.82 45.73
CA THR A 462 -9.86 -10.42 44.74
C THR A 462 -9.64 -11.86 45.16
N PRO A 463 -10.28 -12.84 44.50
CA PRO A 463 -9.76 -14.20 44.52
C PRO A 463 -8.34 -14.08 43.96
N LYS A 464 -7.31 -14.51 44.70
CA LYS A 464 -6.01 -14.79 44.08
C LYS A 464 -6.21 -16.09 43.29
N PRO A 465 -6.42 -16.06 41.97
CA PRO A 465 -6.59 -17.29 41.23
C PRO A 465 -5.21 -17.94 41.16
N HIS A 466 -5.17 -19.25 41.33
CA HIS A 466 -4.01 -20.02 40.93
C HIS A 466 -3.83 -19.75 39.42
N VAL A 467 -2.82 -18.97 39.02
CA VAL A 467 -2.58 -18.68 37.59
C VAL A 467 -2.16 -20.02 36.96
N PRO A 468 -3.02 -20.67 36.16
CA PRO A 468 -2.61 -21.88 35.47
C PRO A 468 -1.53 -21.46 34.46
N LYS A 469 -0.52 -22.30 34.23
CA LYS A 469 0.34 -22.08 33.06
C LYS A 469 -0.55 -21.99 31.82
N PRO A 470 -0.27 -21.07 30.88
CA PRO A 470 -1.07 -20.95 29.66
C PRO A 470 -1.21 -22.34 29.04
N PRO A 471 -2.44 -22.76 28.66
CA PRO A 471 -2.62 -24.04 27.99
C PRO A 471 -1.75 -24.10 26.72
N LYS A 472 -1.13 -25.25 26.42
CA LYS A 472 -0.33 -25.48 25.21
C LYS A 472 -1.19 -25.55 23.93
N VAL A 473 -2.32 -24.87 23.90
CA VAL A 473 -3.26 -24.86 22.77
C VAL A 473 -2.89 -23.72 21.85
N LYS A 474 -2.94 -23.95 20.53
CA LYS A 474 -2.68 -22.94 19.51
C LYS A 474 -3.62 -21.75 19.74
N PRO A 475 -3.11 -20.52 19.94
CA PRO A 475 -3.96 -19.38 20.26
C PRO A 475 -4.88 -19.04 19.09
N THR A 476 -6.14 -18.71 19.37
CA THR A 476 -7.13 -18.29 18.37
C THR A 476 -6.97 -16.82 17.93
N LEU A 477 -6.14 -16.05 18.63
CA LEU A 477 -5.82 -14.65 18.36
C LEU A 477 -4.33 -14.53 18.02
N HIS A 478 -3.95 -13.48 17.29
CA HIS A 478 -2.56 -13.21 16.94
C HIS A 478 -1.75 -12.81 18.17
N LYS A 479 -0.43 -13.01 18.09
CA LYS A 479 0.49 -12.41 19.06
C LYS A 479 0.38 -10.87 19.01
N PRO A 480 0.64 -10.16 20.12
CA PRO A 480 0.76 -8.71 20.11
C PRO A 480 1.71 -8.22 19.00
N VAL A 481 1.38 -7.09 18.38
CA VAL A 481 2.15 -6.54 17.25
C VAL A 481 3.47 -5.97 17.74
N GLN A 482 4.60 -6.44 17.18
CA GLN A 482 5.89 -5.85 17.48
C GLN A 482 6.05 -4.54 16.71
N ASN A 483 6.18 -3.44 17.45
CA ASN A 483 6.50 -2.11 16.91
C ASN A 483 8.00 -1.82 17.10
N ASN A 484 8.62 -1.10 16.16
CA ASN A 484 10.03 -0.70 16.27
C ASN A 484 10.25 0.61 17.07
N PHE A 485 9.16 1.33 17.41
CA PHE A 485 9.18 2.63 18.08
C PHE A 485 10.08 3.67 17.40
N CYS A 486 10.23 3.58 16.08
CA CYS A 486 11.02 4.52 15.30
C CYS A 486 10.18 5.72 14.86
N VAL A 487 10.56 6.91 15.30
CA VAL A 487 9.97 8.17 14.86
C VAL A 487 11.07 9.14 14.45
N ASN A 488 10.95 9.69 13.26
CA ASN A 488 11.96 10.54 12.62
C ASN A 488 13.38 9.94 12.68
N GLY A 489 13.50 8.62 12.44
CA GLY A 489 14.77 7.90 12.48
C GLY A 489 15.33 7.61 13.88
N LYS A 490 14.59 7.94 14.96
CA LYS A 490 14.99 7.63 16.34
C LYS A 490 14.10 6.53 16.91
N SER A 491 14.69 5.37 17.19
CA SER A 491 14.03 4.24 17.85
C SER A 491 14.11 4.38 19.37
N ASP A 492 13.17 5.11 19.96
CA ASP A 492 13.12 5.38 21.40
C ASP A 492 11.67 5.62 21.85
N THR A 493 11.19 4.82 22.80
CA THR A 493 9.81 4.91 23.32
C THR A 493 9.48 6.25 23.97
N ARG A 494 10.49 7.02 24.39
CA ARG A 494 10.32 8.36 24.99
C ARG A 494 9.94 9.44 23.98
N GLU A 495 10.07 9.14 22.69
CA GLU A 495 9.64 10.00 21.58
C GLU A 495 8.14 9.87 21.27
N TRP A 496 7.43 9.02 22.00
CA TRP A 496 6.03 8.71 21.78
C TRP A 496 5.14 9.09 22.97
N VAL A 497 3.90 9.46 22.68
CA VAL A 497 2.79 9.59 23.65
C VAL A 497 1.65 8.68 23.24
N TYR A 498 0.78 8.30 24.18
CA TYR A 498 -0.25 7.28 23.94
C TYR A 498 -1.66 7.85 24.03
N LEU A 499 -2.42 7.70 22.96
CA LEU A 499 -3.83 8.06 22.88
C LEU A 499 -4.70 6.86 23.26
N PRO A 500 -5.60 6.98 24.24
CA PRO A 500 -6.64 5.99 24.46
C PRO A 500 -7.71 6.13 23.36
N ILE A 501 -8.11 5.01 22.76
CA ILE A 501 -9.04 4.95 21.64
C ILE A 501 -10.14 3.95 21.95
N ARG A 502 -11.39 4.41 21.92
CA ARG A 502 -12.57 3.56 22.10
C ARG A 502 -12.95 2.91 20.78
N VAL A 503 -12.96 1.58 20.73
CA VAL A 503 -13.50 0.81 19.60
C VAL A 503 -14.87 0.29 19.99
N THR A 504 -15.90 0.69 19.23
CA THR A 504 -17.24 0.12 19.32
C THR A 504 -17.47 -0.76 18.11
N TYR A 505 -17.69 -2.04 18.36
CA TYR A 505 -17.93 -3.04 17.33
C TYR A 505 -19.42 -3.40 17.30
N GLN A 506 -19.99 -3.39 16.10
CA GLN A 506 -21.33 -3.90 15.84
C GLN A 506 -21.22 -5.15 14.99
N ARG A 507 -21.73 -6.26 15.51
CA ARG A 507 -21.63 -7.56 14.87
C ARG A 507 -22.49 -7.66 13.60
N PRO A 508 -22.04 -8.36 12.54
CA PRO A 508 -22.90 -8.64 11.41
C PRO A 508 -23.93 -9.73 11.78
N PRO A 509 -25.14 -9.70 11.20
CA PRO A 509 -26.17 -10.71 11.45
C PRO A 509 -25.74 -12.14 11.09
N ASP A 510 -24.83 -12.27 10.12
CA ASP A 510 -24.40 -13.54 9.53
C ASP A 510 -23.23 -14.20 10.30
N PHE A 511 -22.69 -13.52 11.33
CA PHE A 511 -21.62 -14.08 12.17
C PHE A 511 -22.17 -15.20 13.06
N THR A 512 -21.40 -16.28 13.19
CA THR A 512 -21.79 -17.62 13.67
C THR A 512 -22.78 -17.66 14.84
N ASN A 513 -23.66 -18.66 14.80
CA ASN A 513 -24.45 -19.14 15.93
C ASN A 513 -23.50 -19.72 16.99
N TYR A 514 -23.48 -19.15 18.21
CA TYR A 514 -22.55 -19.49 19.29
C TYR A 514 -23.01 -20.71 20.11
N GLY A 515 -24.09 -21.36 19.66
CA GLY A 515 -24.61 -22.56 20.30
C GLY A 515 -25.35 -22.28 21.60
N SER A 516 -25.74 -21.03 21.85
CA SER A 516 -26.42 -20.63 23.08
C SER A 516 -27.88 -20.34 22.78
N TYR A 517 -28.77 -21.28 23.08
CA TYR A 517 -30.16 -21.25 22.64
C TYR A 517 -31.12 -21.02 23.82
N PRO A 518 -32.11 -20.13 23.69
CA PRO A 518 -33.07 -19.89 24.76
C PRO A 518 -33.98 -21.11 24.96
N ILE A 519 -34.33 -21.38 26.22
CA ILE A 519 -35.34 -22.38 26.57
C ILE A 519 -36.71 -21.70 26.65
N ARG A 520 -37.69 -22.22 25.90
CA ARG A 520 -39.08 -21.75 25.91
C ARG A 520 -39.98 -22.94 26.23
N ASN A 521 -40.78 -22.82 27.29
CA ASN A 521 -41.69 -23.89 27.76
C ASN A 521 -40.97 -25.25 27.95
N GLY A 522 -39.79 -25.22 28.58
CA GLY A 522 -38.98 -26.43 28.81
C GLY A 522 -38.31 -27.03 27.57
N LYS A 523 -38.44 -26.41 26.39
CA LYS A 523 -37.81 -26.87 25.14
C LYS A 523 -36.80 -25.86 24.62
N GLN A 524 -35.68 -26.35 24.13
CA GLN A 524 -34.65 -25.53 23.50
C GLN A 524 -35.14 -25.00 22.16
N ALA A 525 -35.09 -23.68 21.98
CA ALA A 525 -35.38 -23.03 20.70
C ALA A 525 -34.12 -23.03 19.82
N SER A 526 -33.78 -24.19 19.24
CA SER A 526 -32.55 -24.40 18.44
C SER A 526 -32.43 -23.56 17.16
N LYS A 527 -33.49 -22.85 16.76
CA LYS A 527 -33.51 -21.96 15.59
C LYS A 527 -33.11 -20.51 15.89
N SER A 528 -32.85 -20.16 17.16
CA SER A 528 -32.49 -18.80 17.58
C SER A 528 -31.40 -18.86 18.63
N ASP A 529 -30.27 -18.19 18.39
CA ASP A 529 -29.24 -18.00 19.41
C ASP A 529 -29.57 -16.78 20.29
N ILE A 530 -29.27 -16.80 21.59
CA ILE A 530 -29.51 -15.68 22.51
C ILE A 530 -28.72 -14.43 22.14
N TYR A 531 -27.63 -14.60 21.40
CA TYR A 531 -26.79 -13.53 20.92
C TYR A 531 -27.30 -12.99 19.57
N ALA A 532 -28.16 -13.71 18.84
CA ALA A 532 -28.62 -13.30 17.52
C ALA A 532 -29.49 -12.03 17.59
N PRO A 533 -29.08 -10.91 16.97
CA PRO A 533 -29.84 -9.66 17.05
C PRO A 533 -31.22 -9.75 16.39
N SER A 534 -31.40 -10.67 15.44
CA SER A 534 -32.69 -10.96 14.80
C SER A 534 -33.76 -11.47 15.78
N GLY A 535 -33.33 -12.04 16.92
CA GLY A 535 -34.23 -12.46 17.99
C GLY A 535 -34.83 -11.30 18.80
N TYR A 536 -34.33 -10.07 18.64
CA TYR A 536 -34.70 -8.91 19.46
C TYR A 536 -35.08 -7.70 18.59
N SER A 537 -36.37 -7.40 18.49
CA SER A 537 -36.92 -6.34 17.63
C SER A 537 -36.32 -4.95 17.90
N ALA A 538 -36.01 -4.63 19.16
CA ALA A 538 -35.41 -3.35 19.55
C ALA A 538 -33.98 -3.15 19.00
N MET A 539 -33.23 -4.22 18.79
CA MET A 539 -31.86 -4.19 18.28
C MET A 539 -31.82 -4.33 16.75
N ASN A 540 -32.69 -5.18 16.20
CA ASN A 540 -32.76 -5.47 14.76
C ASN A 540 -32.95 -4.19 13.91
N LYS A 541 -33.61 -3.16 14.46
CA LYS A 541 -33.81 -1.87 13.75
C LYS A 541 -32.53 -1.06 13.49
N TYR A 542 -31.45 -1.33 14.24
CA TYR A 542 -30.18 -0.60 14.12
C TYR A 542 -29.08 -1.40 13.41
N ILE A 543 -29.25 -2.71 13.31
CA ILE A 543 -28.25 -3.60 12.70
C ILE A 543 -28.55 -3.70 11.21
N ARG A 544 -27.70 -3.06 10.41
CA ARG A 544 -27.82 -3.07 8.95
C ARG A 544 -26.87 -4.12 8.38
N PRO A 545 -27.38 -5.13 7.64
CA PRO A 545 -26.49 -6.03 6.91
C PRO A 545 -25.83 -5.25 5.78
N GLY A 546 -24.51 -5.29 5.74
CA GLY A 546 -23.74 -5.02 4.53
C GLY A 546 -22.72 -6.15 4.35
N ARG A 547 -22.03 -6.12 3.21
CA ARG A 547 -21.06 -7.13 2.80
C ARG A 547 -19.84 -6.42 2.22
N PRO A 548 -19.10 -5.70 3.07
CA PRO A 548 -17.83 -5.12 2.64
C PRO A 548 -16.87 -6.25 2.23
N GLU A 549 -16.09 -5.96 1.20
CA GLU A 549 -15.02 -6.82 0.71
C GLU A 549 -14.02 -7.08 1.82
N ASN A 550 -13.44 -8.28 1.81
CA ASN A 550 -12.48 -8.70 2.81
C ASN A 550 -11.30 -9.44 2.18
N TYR A 551 -10.25 -9.62 2.96
CA TYR A 551 -9.20 -10.57 2.59
C TYR A 551 -9.81 -11.97 2.47
N GLY A 552 -9.61 -12.64 1.33
CA GLY A 552 -10.34 -13.87 0.97
C GLY A 552 -10.24 -15.05 1.96
N ASN A 553 -9.22 -15.05 2.83
CA ASN A 553 -9.04 -16.05 3.91
C ASN A 553 -9.50 -15.55 5.29
N CYS A 554 -10.28 -14.48 5.34
CA CYS A 554 -10.89 -13.94 6.55
C CYS A 554 -11.71 -15.03 7.26
N LYS A 555 -11.18 -15.58 8.36
CA LYS A 555 -11.90 -16.53 9.21
C LYS A 555 -12.57 -15.79 10.37
N SER A 556 -13.86 -16.02 10.58
CA SER A 556 -14.54 -15.63 11.80
C SER A 556 -14.03 -16.48 12.96
N SER A 557 -13.58 -15.85 14.05
CA SER A 557 -13.14 -16.57 15.24
C SER A 557 -14.26 -17.45 15.83
N THR A 558 -13.99 -18.75 15.96
CA THR A 558 -14.89 -19.73 16.58
C THR A 558 -14.95 -19.58 18.11
N SER A 559 -13.98 -18.92 18.73
CA SER A 559 -13.97 -18.67 20.18
C SER A 559 -14.92 -17.56 20.62
N GLY A 560 -15.39 -16.74 19.67
CA GLY A 560 -16.20 -15.56 19.95
C GLY A 560 -15.39 -14.33 20.35
N ALA A 561 -14.06 -14.38 20.31
CA ALA A 561 -13.19 -13.20 20.46
C ALA A 561 -12.60 -12.77 19.11
N GLY A 562 -12.49 -11.47 18.85
CA GLY A 562 -11.87 -10.92 17.65
C GLY A 562 -10.92 -9.78 17.93
N GLU A 563 -10.23 -9.34 16.87
CA GLU A 563 -9.23 -8.28 16.92
C GLU A 563 -9.68 -7.11 16.05
N MET A 564 -9.66 -5.93 16.63
CA MET A 564 -9.76 -4.68 15.88
C MET A 564 -8.40 -3.99 15.96
N TYR A 565 -7.71 -3.89 14.85
CA TYR A 565 -6.45 -3.18 14.74
C TYR A 565 -6.70 -1.67 14.66
N ILE A 566 -5.83 -0.91 15.30
CA ILE A 566 -5.80 0.54 15.27
C ILE A 566 -4.38 0.95 14.92
N GLN A 567 -4.26 1.75 13.88
CA GLN A 567 -2.98 2.22 13.35
C GLN A 567 -2.94 3.74 13.39
N SER A 568 -1.80 4.28 13.81
CA SER A 568 -1.48 5.69 13.67
C SER A 568 -0.36 5.89 12.67
N ASP A 569 -0.58 6.84 11.78
CA ASP A 569 0.25 7.13 10.63
C ASP A 569 0.60 8.62 10.61
N GLY A 570 1.87 8.95 10.83
CA GLY A 570 2.32 10.36 10.92
C GLY A 570 2.08 11.14 9.62
N LEU A 571 1.53 12.35 9.72
CA LEU A 571 1.28 13.23 8.58
C LEU A 571 2.40 14.27 8.38
N ASN A 572 3.02 14.75 9.47
CA ASN A 572 4.12 15.72 9.46
C ASN A 572 5.44 15.20 10.07
N TYR A 573 5.47 13.94 10.49
CA TYR A 573 6.63 13.23 11.02
C TYR A 573 6.71 11.85 10.39
N ASP A 574 7.89 11.23 10.31
CA ASP A 574 8.03 9.82 9.92
C ASP A 574 7.86 8.91 11.12
N GLY A 575 7.02 7.88 11.02
CA GLY A 575 6.69 7.00 12.15
C GLY A 575 5.26 6.49 12.08
N THR A 576 5.12 5.20 12.34
CA THR A 576 3.85 4.46 12.36
C THR A 576 3.78 3.58 13.61
N TYR A 577 2.59 3.35 14.12
CA TYR A 577 2.37 2.44 15.24
C TYR A 577 1.07 1.67 15.05
N ARG A 578 1.06 0.38 15.42
CA ARG A 578 -0.13 -0.48 15.34
C ARG A 578 -0.31 -1.28 16.63
N GLU A 579 -1.55 -1.41 17.06
CA GLU A 579 -1.98 -2.27 18.16
C GLU A 579 -3.39 -2.80 17.86
N TYR A 580 -3.88 -3.81 18.58
CA TYR A 580 -5.28 -4.22 18.50
C TYR A 580 -6.02 -4.18 19.84
N ALA A 581 -7.32 -3.91 19.75
CA ALA A 581 -8.28 -4.15 20.82
C ALA A 581 -8.90 -5.54 20.64
N VAL A 582 -9.02 -6.29 21.74
CA VAL A 582 -9.82 -7.53 21.76
C VAL A 582 -11.30 -7.17 21.90
N ILE A 583 -12.13 -7.78 21.07
CA ILE A 583 -13.56 -7.52 20.94
C ILE A 583 -14.34 -8.82 21.16
N ASP A 584 -15.48 -8.75 21.86
CA ASP A 584 -16.38 -9.89 22.04
C ASP A 584 -17.37 -9.99 20.88
N HIS A 585 -17.07 -10.86 19.91
CA HIS A 585 -17.94 -11.14 18.77
C HIS A 585 -19.24 -11.85 19.18
N ARG A 586 -19.42 -12.34 20.42
CA ARG A 586 -20.71 -12.89 20.86
C ARG A 586 -21.72 -11.79 21.12
N LEU A 587 -21.29 -10.57 21.46
CA LEU A 587 -22.23 -9.48 21.70
C LEU A 587 -22.60 -8.82 20.37
N ALA A 588 -23.87 -8.43 20.23
CA ALA A 588 -24.31 -7.68 19.05
C ALA A 588 -23.66 -6.28 18.97
N ILE A 589 -23.37 -5.69 20.13
CA ILE A 589 -22.55 -4.49 20.30
C ILE A 589 -21.57 -4.75 21.44
N SER A 590 -20.30 -4.48 21.20
CA SER A 590 -19.24 -4.58 22.20
C SER A 590 -18.31 -3.38 22.11
N MET A 591 -17.71 -3.01 23.24
CA MET A 591 -16.77 -1.90 23.33
C MET A 591 -15.45 -2.38 23.92
N SER A 592 -14.35 -1.85 23.41
CA SER A 592 -13.01 -2.05 23.97
C SER A 592 -12.19 -0.77 23.84
N VAL A 593 -11.07 -0.68 24.58
CA VAL A 593 -10.15 0.46 24.52
C VAL A 593 -8.76 -0.05 24.16
N ALA A 594 -8.16 0.58 23.15
CA ALA A 594 -6.75 0.40 22.80
C ALA A 594 -5.96 1.67 23.08
N TYR A 595 -4.63 1.53 23.17
CA TYR A 595 -3.71 2.63 23.41
C TYR A 595 -2.72 2.70 22.27
N VAL A 596 -2.81 3.77 21.47
CA VAL A 596 -2.03 3.92 20.24
C VAL A 596 -1.00 5.02 20.42
N ALA A 597 0.25 4.72 20.05
CA ALA A 597 1.35 5.64 20.19
C ALA A 597 1.38 6.64 19.02
N VAL A 598 1.55 7.93 19.30
CA VAL A 598 1.81 8.98 18.32
C VAL A 598 3.07 9.74 18.70
N LYS A 599 3.72 10.41 17.74
CA LYS A 599 4.90 11.24 18.04
C LYS A 599 4.57 12.21 19.16
N LYS A 600 5.46 12.32 20.14
CA LYS A 600 5.38 13.30 21.22
C LYS A 600 5.35 14.73 20.64
N PRO A 601 4.30 15.53 20.94
CA PRO A 601 4.22 16.91 20.48
C PRO A 601 5.13 17.83 21.29
N GLU A 602 5.61 18.91 20.67
CA GLU A 602 6.28 20.03 21.35
C GLU A 602 5.50 21.34 21.16
N ILE A 603 5.80 22.36 21.96
CA ILE A 603 5.04 23.63 22.00
C ILE A 603 4.91 24.29 20.62
N HIS A 604 5.96 24.22 19.79
CA HIS A 604 6.00 24.80 18.44
C HIS A 604 6.07 23.73 17.34
N ASP A 605 5.83 22.47 17.70
CA ASP A 605 5.92 21.33 16.80
C ASP A 605 4.83 20.30 17.13
N PRO A 606 3.57 20.58 16.72
CA PRO A 606 2.49 19.64 16.91
C PRO A 606 2.73 18.36 16.11
N SER A 607 2.12 17.27 16.55
CA SER A 607 2.10 16.00 15.80
C SER A 607 0.79 15.89 15.05
N ASP A 608 0.87 15.93 13.72
CA ASP A 608 -0.27 15.66 12.85
C ASP A 608 -0.24 14.17 12.47
N VAL A 609 -1.37 13.49 12.62
CA VAL A 609 -1.48 12.03 12.45
C VAL A 609 -2.82 11.69 11.79
N VAL A 610 -2.87 10.62 11.01
CA VAL A 610 -4.14 9.96 10.67
C VAL A 610 -4.22 8.64 11.43
N ILE A 611 -5.34 8.42 12.11
CA ILE A 611 -5.62 7.18 12.81
C ILE A 611 -6.70 6.42 12.04
N SER A 612 -6.44 5.15 11.78
CA SER A 612 -7.37 4.23 11.15
C SER A 612 -7.63 3.02 12.05
N ALA A 613 -8.78 2.39 11.90
CA ALA A 613 -9.07 1.12 12.55
C ALA A 613 -9.71 0.14 11.56
N PHE A 614 -9.34 -1.12 11.67
CA PHE A 614 -9.78 -2.18 10.76
C PHE A 614 -9.67 -3.54 11.44
N ASP A 615 -10.51 -4.49 11.04
CA ASP A 615 -10.40 -5.86 11.56
C ASP A 615 -9.39 -6.70 10.78
N SER A 616 -9.14 -7.94 11.23
CA SER A 616 -8.25 -8.90 10.56
C SER A 616 -8.62 -9.20 9.11
N CYS A 617 -9.83 -8.83 8.69
CA CYS A 617 -10.33 -9.02 7.34
C CYS A 617 -10.14 -7.79 6.45
N GLY A 618 -9.54 -6.71 6.97
CA GLY A 618 -9.27 -5.47 6.26
C GLY A 618 -10.49 -4.55 6.11
N ARG A 619 -11.57 -4.81 6.85
CA ARG A 619 -12.75 -3.95 6.85
C ARG A 619 -12.50 -2.76 7.76
N VAL A 620 -12.61 -1.55 7.22
CA VAL A 620 -12.24 -0.31 7.91
C VAL A 620 -13.43 0.28 8.67
N CYS A 621 -13.17 0.74 9.90
CA CYS A 621 -14.16 1.38 10.75
C CYS A 621 -14.32 2.87 10.47
N HIS A 622 -15.42 3.45 10.93
CA HIS A 622 -15.68 4.87 10.85
C HIS A 622 -15.11 5.61 12.05
N ALA A 623 -14.29 6.64 11.81
CA ALA A 623 -13.80 7.51 12.88
C ALA A 623 -14.90 8.46 13.36
N THR A 624 -14.99 8.62 14.67
CA THR A 624 -15.80 9.63 15.35
C THR A 624 -14.96 10.33 16.40
N CYS A 625 -15.18 11.63 16.56
CA CYS A 625 -14.40 12.48 17.45
C CYS A 625 -15.34 13.15 18.45
N LEU A 626 -14.87 13.30 19.69
CA LEU A 626 -15.58 13.95 20.78
C LEU A 626 -15.88 15.41 20.41
N ILE A 627 -17.12 15.85 20.60
CA ILE A 627 -17.48 17.27 20.54
C ILE A 627 -17.03 17.88 21.87
N PRO A 628 -16.07 18.82 21.87
CA PRO A 628 -15.49 19.28 23.11
C PRO A 628 -16.51 19.93 24.06
N GLY A 629 -16.36 19.67 25.35
CA GLY A 629 -17.30 20.12 26.38
C GLY A 629 -18.59 19.30 26.45
N THR A 630 -18.66 18.16 25.76
CA THR A 630 -19.82 17.25 25.77
C THR A 630 -19.35 15.79 25.86
N ASP A 631 -20.29 14.85 26.02
CA ASP A 631 -20.09 13.40 25.94
C ASP A 631 -20.46 12.82 24.55
N TYR A 632 -20.82 13.69 23.58
CA TYR A 632 -21.27 13.30 22.25
C TYR A 632 -20.11 13.18 21.25
N TYR A 633 -20.17 12.14 20.42
CA TYR A 633 -19.22 11.91 19.34
C TYR A 633 -19.88 12.19 17.99
N ARG A 634 -19.15 12.84 17.08
CA ARG A 634 -19.59 13.08 15.70
C ARG A 634 -18.64 12.43 14.68
N PRO A 635 -19.10 12.07 13.48
CA PRO A 635 -18.20 11.60 12.41
C PRO A 635 -17.05 12.58 12.17
N CYS A 636 -15.84 12.05 12.04
CA CYS A 636 -14.64 12.84 11.74
C CYS A 636 -13.74 12.13 10.73
N SER A 637 -12.68 12.81 10.31
CA SER A 637 -11.70 12.30 9.32
C SER A 637 -10.79 11.19 9.86
N GLY A 638 -10.63 11.10 11.18
CA GLY A 638 -9.53 10.34 11.81
C GLY A 638 -8.16 11.05 11.69
N ALA A 639 -8.07 12.17 10.96
CA ALA A 639 -6.90 13.03 10.93
C ALA A 639 -6.94 14.01 12.11
N LEU A 640 -5.88 14.01 12.90
CA LEU A 640 -5.81 14.70 14.18
C LEU A 640 -4.52 15.50 14.29
N ARG A 641 -4.59 16.59 15.05
CA ARG A 641 -3.44 17.33 15.55
C ARG A 641 -3.34 17.14 17.06
N ILE A 642 -2.16 16.72 17.52
CA ILE A 642 -1.81 16.63 18.93
C ILE A 642 -0.82 17.75 19.24
N SER A 643 -1.11 18.54 20.27
CA SER A 643 -0.30 19.68 20.69
C SER A 643 0.09 19.56 22.17
N ASP A 644 1.11 20.29 22.62
CA ASP A 644 1.44 20.38 24.07
C ASP A 644 1.07 21.73 24.70
N VAL A 645 0.09 22.45 24.15
CA VAL A 645 -0.29 23.79 24.63
C VAL A 645 -0.77 23.74 26.10
N PRO A 646 -0.25 24.56 27.03
CA PRO A 646 -0.47 24.39 28.49
C PRO A 646 -1.91 24.56 29.01
N ARG A 647 -2.87 24.99 28.19
CA ARG A 647 -4.20 25.46 28.65
C ARG A 647 -5.33 24.42 28.57
N PHE A 648 -5.07 23.20 28.09
CA PHE A 648 -6.11 22.21 27.78
C PHE A 648 -5.82 20.82 28.37
N PRO A 649 -6.86 20.00 28.64
CA PRO A 649 -6.66 18.61 29.06
C PRO A 649 -5.88 17.86 27.97
N LYS A 650 -4.87 17.08 28.38
CA LYS A 650 -3.97 16.38 27.46
C LYS A 650 -4.74 15.36 26.61
N MET A 651 -5.64 14.57 27.22
CA MET A 651 -6.33 13.44 26.56
C MET A 651 -5.37 12.43 25.87
N TYR A 652 -4.11 12.42 26.30
CA TYR A 652 -3.07 11.45 25.98
C TYR A 652 -2.17 11.25 27.21
N GLY A 653 -1.54 10.09 27.31
CA GLY A 653 -0.54 9.77 28.34
C GLY A 653 0.89 9.95 27.82
N GLY A 654 1.81 10.39 28.69
CA GLY A 654 3.23 10.51 28.35
C GLY A 654 3.96 9.17 28.14
N ASN A 655 3.32 8.06 28.49
CA ASN A 655 3.72 6.69 28.22
C ASN A 655 2.46 5.80 28.29
N PHE A 656 2.60 4.51 27.97
CA PHE A 656 1.49 3.55 27.96
C PHE A 656 0.76 3.51 29.31
N GLY A 657 1.49 3.30 30.41
CA GLY A 657 0.92 3.19 31.76
C GLY A 657 0.14 4.43 32.19
N ASN A 658 0.69 5.62 31.95
CA ASN A 658 0.00 6.88 32.24
C ASN A 658 -1.30 7.02 31.43
N SER A 659 -1.32 6.57 30.19
CA SER A 659 -2.53 6.60 29.35
C SER A 659 -3.60 5.64 29.88
N VAL A 660 -3.20 4.45 30.34
CA VAL A 660 -4.09 3.49 31.02
C VAL A 660 -4.70 4.11 32.27
N MET A 661 -3.88 4.74 33.13
CA MET A 661 -4.32 5.36 34.38
C MET A 661 -5.19 6.60 34.17
N ASN A 662 -5.10 7.27 33.02
CA ASN A 662 -6.01 8.36 32.68
C ASN A 662 -7.44 7.85 32.43
N VAL A 663 -7.57 6.70 31.77
CA VAL A 663 -8.88 6.07 31.49
C VAL A 663 -9.42 5.32 32.70
N TRP A 664 -8.55 4.66 33.47
CA TRP A 664 -8.92 3.91 34.66
C TRP A 664 -8.49 4.69 35.90
N ASN A 665 -9.44 5.41 36.50
CA ASN A 665 -9.18 6.21 37.69
C ASN A 665 -9.03 5.29 38.91
N TYR A 666 -7.79 5.07 39.34
CA TYR A 666 -7.45 4.42 40.60
C TYR A 666 -7.30 5.47 41.69
N THR A 667 -8.31 5.63 42.55
CA THR A 667 -8.24 6.56 43.69
C THR A 667 -7.38 6.04 44.84
N SER A 668 -7.31 4.72 45.03
CA SER A 668 -6.40 4.01 45.94
C SER A 668 -6.27 2.54 45.55
N SER A 669 -5.29 1.82 46.10
CA SER A 669 -5.15 0.35 45.93
C SER A 669 -6.30 -0.45 46.53
N ALA A 670 -7.15 0.17 47.35
CA ALA A 670 -8.31 -0.46 48.00
C ALA A 670 -9.64 -0.15 47.30
N SER A 671 -9.71 0.87 46.45
CA SER A 671 -10.92 1.26 45.71
C SER A 671 -11.05 0.51 44.38
N CYS A 672 -12.27 0.11 44.01
CA CYS A 672 -12.52 -0.48 42.70
C CYS A 672 -12.36 0.60 41.59
N PRO A 673 -11.68 0.29 40.47
CA PRO A 673 -11.33 1.28 39.45
C PRO A 673 -12.59 1.83 38.75
N GLN A 674 -12.59 3.13 38.45
CA GLN A 674 -13.67 3.78 37.69
C GLN A 674 -13.24 4.03 36.24
N PHE A 675 -14.11 3.72 35.29
CA PHE A 675 -13.87 3.97 33.87
C PHE A 675 -14.26 5.40 33.51
N ASN A 676 -13.28 6.20 33.06
CA ASN A 676 -13.45 7.59 32.68
C ASN A 676 -13.40 7.73 31.15
N ILE A 677 -14.57 7.90 30.54
CA ILE A 677 -14.69 8.05 29.08
C ILE A 677 -14.29 9.45 28.59
N ASP A 678 -14.26 10.45 29.48
CA ASP A 678 -13.96 11.85 29.13
C ASP A 678 -12.49 12.07 28.75
N GLN A 679 -11.64 11.07 28.98
CA GLN A 679 -10.23 11.07 28.55
C GLN A 679 -10.00 10.51 27.14
N ILE A 680 -11.08 10.06 26.47
CA ILE A 680 -11.01 9.49 25.13
C ILE A 680 -11.53 10.54 24.15
N TYR A 681 -10.67 11.00 23.23
CA TYR A 681 -11.06 11.95 22.19
C TYR A 681 -11.59 11.26 20.92
N VAL A 682 -11.04 10.09 20.58
CA VAL A 682 -11.30 9.40 19.31
C VAL A 682 -11.99 8.08 19.60
N SER A 683 -13.02 7.79 18.82
CA SER A 683 -13.68 6.50 18.84
C SER A 683 -13.94 5.98 17.44
N PHE A 684 -13.72 4.69 17.23
CA PHE A 684 -14.08 4.01 16.00
C PHE A 684 -15.38 3.24 16.16
N PHE A 685 -16.28 3.42 15.21
CA PHE A 685 -17.47 2.61 15.06
C PHE A 685 -17.27 1.63 13.90
N CYS A 686 -17.09 0.37 14.26
CA CYS A 686 -16.83 -0.73 13.34
C CYS A 686 -18.15 -1.44 13.07
N ASP A 687 -18.82 -1.06 11.98
CA ASP A 687 -19.98 -1.76 11.46
C ASP A 687 -19.65 -2.43 10.13
N TYR A 688 -20.62 -3.21 9.63
CA TYR A 688 -20.48 -3.94 8.37
C TYR A 688 -21.23 -3.23 7.25
N SER A 689 -21.41 -1.92 7.34
CA SER A 689 -22.11 -1.17 6.32
C SER A 689 -21.23 -0.99 5.07
N ASN A 690 -21.84 -0.99 3.88
CA ASN A 690 -21.12 -0.71 2.63
C ASN A 690 -20.83 0.80 2.44
N ARG A 691 -20.77 1.58 3.54
CA ARG A 691 -20.57 3.03 3.48
C ARG A 691 -19.09 3.34 3.35
N TRP A 692 -18.78 4.34 2.53
CA TRP A 692 -17.40 4.81 2.38
C TRP A 692 -16.85 5.39 3.70
N PRO A 693 -15.76 4.84 4.27
CA PRO A 693 -15.27 5.26 5.58
C PRO A 693 -14.72 6.69 5.61
N TRP A 694 -14.15 7.18 4.51
CA TRP A 694 -13.52 8.50 4.41
C TRP A 694 -14.42 9.58 3.81
N GLU A 695 -15.69 9.59 4.18
CA GLU A 695 -16.70 10.55 3.66
C GLU A 695 -16.28 12.03 3.87
N HIS A 696 -15.49 12.34 4.91
CA HIS A 696 -14.93 13.68 5.13
C HIS A 696 -14.01 14.13 3.99
N ALA A 697 -13.14 13.25 3.49
CA ALA A 697 -12.25 13.55 2.37
C ALA A 697 -13.03 13.83 1.08
N ARG A 698 -14.20 13.20 0.91
CA ARG A 698 -15.11 13.43 -0.21
C ARG A 698 -15.81 14.78 -0.14
N LYS A 699 -16.21 15.20 1.06
CA LYS A 699 -16.93 16.46 1.31
C LYS A 699 -16.00 17.66 1.46
N GLN A 700 -14.70 17.44 1.63
CA GLN A 700 -13.70 18.49 1.72
C GLN A 700 -13.66 19.27 0.40
N ASN A 701 -13.69 20.60 0.49
CA ASN A 701 -13.50 21.47 -0.67
C ASN A 701 -12.03 21.41 -1.10
N LEU A 702 -11.74 20.49 -2.02
CA LEU A 702 -10.39 20.33 -2.54
C LEU A 702 -10.12 21.41 -3.59
N PRO A 703 -8.96 22.09 -3.54
CA PRO A 703 -8.54 22.95 -4.63
C PRO A 703 -8.46 22.12 -5.92
N PRO A 704 -8.73 22.72 -7.10
CA PRO A 704 -8.62 22.01 -8.37
C PRO A 704 -7.28 21.29 -8.45
N PRO A 705 -7.24 20.05 -8.98
CA PRO A 705 -5.99 19.33 -9.09
C PRO A 705 -4.99 20.22 -9.82
N PRO A 706 -3.73 20.33 -9.33
CA PRO A 706 -2.70 20.99 -10.10
C PRO A 706 -2.66 20.27 -11.45
N PRO A 707 -2.82 20.97 -12.58
CA PRO A 707 -2.90 20.31 -13.87
C PRO A 707 -1.67 19.42 -14.09
N LYS A 708 -1.94 18.18 -14.53
CA LYS A 708 -0.95 17.11 -14.69
C LYS A 708 0.27 17.66 -15.43
N ARG A 709 1.39 17.71 -14.72
CA ARG A 709 2.65 18.25 -15.24
C ARG A 709 3.38 17.20 -16.11
N ARG A 710 4.10 17.62 -17.17
CA ARG A 710 5.14 16.86 -17.91
C ARG A 710 6.57 17.34 -17.48
N PRO A 711 7.66 16.54 -17.56
CA PRO A 711 8.82 16.53 -16.61
C PRO A 711 10.05 17.46 -16.67
N SER A 712 11.02 17.45 -17.60
CA SER A 712 12.11 18.43 -17.94
C SER A 712 12.80 19.08 -16.75
N VAL A 713 13.81 18.38 -16.24
CA VAL A 713 15.25 18.42 -16.66
C VAL A 713 15.96 19.77 -16.62
N ASP A 714 16.66 20.01 -15.50
CA ASP A 714 17.98 20.67 -15.43
C ASP A 714 18.22 21.27 -14.03
N ASN A 715 19.31 20.85 -13.37
CA ASN A 715 20.55 21.63 -13.37
C ASN A 715 21.64 21.04 -12.46
N GLN A 716 22.89 21.11 -12.93
CA GLN A 716 24.03 21.58 -12.15
C GLN A 716 24.99 22.35 -13.08
N PRO A 717 25.92 23.18 -12.59
CA PRO A 717 25.79 24.26 -11.60
C PRO A 717 26.28 25.63 -12.17
N LYS A 718 25.94 26.73 -11.50
CA LYS A 718 26.30 28.11 -11.92
C LYS A 718 27.72 28.51 -11.52
N GLY A 719 28.48 29.07 -12.47
CA GLY A 719 29.65 29.93 -12.23
C GLY A 719 29.27 31.37 -11.85
N PRO A 720 30.24 32.20 -11.42
CA PRO A 720 30.01 33.35 -10.55
C PRO A 720 29.51 34.62 -11.25
N ARG A 721 28.88 35.45 -10.41
CA ARG A 721 28.28 36.76 -10.64
C ARG A 721 29.26 37.77 -11.26
N VAL A 722 28.74 38.66 -12.10
CA VAL A 722 29.24 40.03 -12.22
C VAL A 722 28.06 41.01 -12.14
N ALA A 723 28.31 42.10 -11.42
CA ALA A 723 27.37 43.09 -10.94
C ALA A 723 27.11 44.23 -11.93
N ASN A 724 26.00 44.93 -11.66
CA ASN A 724 25.78 46.38 -11.81
C ASN A 724 25.91 47.03 -13.19
N LYS A 725 24.81 47.67 -13.65
CA LYS A 725 24.55 49.09 -13.36
C LYS A 725 23.16 49.52 -13.85
N GLN A 726 22.49 50.32 -13.02
CA GLN A 726 21.37 51.19 -13.39
C GLN A 726 21.83 52.24 -14.42
N THR A 727 20.92 52.66 -15.30
CA THR A 727 20.60 54.08 -15.52
C THR A 727 19.26 54.24 -16.27
N ASP A 728 18.61 55.36 -15.98
CA ASP A 728 17.22 55.73 -16.20
C ASP A 728 16.76 56.05 -17.64
N ALA A 729 15.46 55.83 -17.81
CA ALA A 729 14.42 56.62 -18.48
C ALA A 729 14.59 57.13 -19.94
N SER A 730 13.69 56.65 -20.81
CA SER A 730 12.70 57.51 -21.48
C SER A 730 11.59 56.66 -22.11
N LEU A 731 10.34 57.05 -21.86
CA LEU A 731 9.15 56.41 -22.43
C LEU A 731 9.04 56.69 -23.93
N SER A 732 8.91 55.63 -24.71
CA SER A 732 8.28 55.65 -26.03
C SER A 732 7.15 54.62 -26.06
N LEU A 733 6.09 54.93 -26.81
CA LEU A 733 4.84 54.18 -26.96
C LEU A 733 5.08 52.66 -27.10
N PRO A 734 4.26 51.78 -26.48
CA PRO A 734 4.45 50.35 -26.61
C PRO A 734 4.13 49.92 -28.04
N GLN A 735 5.18 49.74 -28.84
CA GLN A 735 5.16 48.82 -29.96
C GLN A 735 4.70 47.47 -29.39
N THR A 736 3.67 46.85 -29.97
CA THR A 736 3.33 45.46 -29.70
C THR A 736 4.62 44.64 -29.76
N PRO A 737 5.04 43.95 -28.68
CA PRO A 737 6.32 43.28 -28.67
C PRO A 737 6.36 42.28 -29.83
N GLN A 738 7.35 42.44 -30.70
CA GLN A 738 7.54 41.51 -31.80
C GLN A 738 7.99 40.18 -31.18
N LYS A 739 7.08 39.21 -31.12
CA LYS A 739 7.35 37.91 -30.52
C LYS A 739 8.55 37.27 -31.23
N GLN A 740 9.58 36.95 -30.45
CA GLN A 740 10.78 36.24 -30.89
C GLN A 740 10.45 34.76 -31.13
N LYS A 741 11.08 34.17 -32.15
CA LYS A 741 11.01 32.72 -32.41
C LYS A 741 12.04 31.99 -31.55
N CYS A 742 11.56 31.30 -30.52
CA CYS A 742 12.37 30.56 -29.56
C CYS A 742 12.43 29.08 -29.92
N ALA A 743 13.64 28.52 -30.07
CA ALA A 743 13.84 27.11 -30.37
C ALA A 743 13.80 26.24 -29.11
N ILE A 744 12.90 25.25 -29.06
CA ILE A 744 12.73 24.29 -27.97
C ILE A 744 12.73 22.87 -28.56
N ARG A 745 13.87 22.15 -28.46
CA ARG A 745 14.07 20.73 -28.87
C ARG A 745 13.04 20.19 -29.89
N GLY A 746 13.19 20.59 -31.16
CA GLY A 746 12.34 20.11 -32.27
C GLY A 746 11.06 20.92 -32.53
N CYS A 747 10.82 22.00 -31.78
CA CYS A 747 9.68 22.90 -31.91
C CYS A 747 10.14 24.36 -31.83
N MET A 748 9.63 25.23 -32.71
CA MET A 748 9.84 26.68 -32.63
C MET A 748 8.59 27.34 -32.05
N ILE A 749 8.70 28.21 -31.06
CA ILE A 749 7.55 28.90 -30.44
C ILE A 749 7.71 30.43 -30.48
N GLU A 750 6.62 31.18 -30.40
CA GLU A 750 6.65 32.65 -30.40
C GLU A 750 6.44 33.24 -29.00
N ARG A 751 7.38 34.07 -28.51
CA ARG A 751 7.32 34.73 -27.19
C ARG A 751 7.97 36.11 -27.17
N ASP A 752 7.58 36.95 -26.22
CA ASP A 752 8.16 38.29 -26.07
C ASP A 752 9.64 38.26 -25.64
N ASP A 753 10.04 37.25 -24.84
CA ASP A 753 11.42 37.01 -24.45
C ASP A 753 11.71 35.49 -24.35
N CYS A 754 12.66 35.00 -25.15
CA CYS A 754 13.10 33.60 -25.13
C CYS A 754 13.88 33.23 -23.85
N ARG A 755 14.42 34.21 -23.11
CA ARG A 755 15.20 34.00 -21.88
C ARG A 755 14.35 34.05 -20.62
N ALA A 756 13.17 34.64 -20.66
CA ALA A 756 12.24 34.65 -19.55
C ALA A 756 11.74 33.22 -19.23
N PRO A 757 11.62 32.84 -17.95
CA PRO A 757 11.06 31.54 -17.57
C PRO A 757 9.66 31.38 -18.18
N CYS A 758 9.34 30.17 -18.64
CA CYS A 758 8.04 29.89 -19.21
C CYS A 758 6.96 29.90 -18.13
N GLU A 759 5.74 30.31 -18.51
CA GLU A 759 4.62 30.34 -17.59
C GLU A 759 4.06 28.94 -17.40
N ASN A 760 4.06 28.46 -16.15
CA ASN A 760 3.64 27.11 -15.82
C ASN A 760 2.22 26.86 -16.35
N LEU A 761 2.03 25.74 -17.06
CA LEU A 761 0.79 25.25 -17.66
C LEU A 761 0.39 25.88 -18.99
N VAL A 762 1.12 26.89 -19.46
CA VAL A 762 0.84 27.54 -20.75
C VAL A 762 1.35 26.66 -21.89
N ASN A 763 0.50 26.53 -22.91
CA ASN A 763 0.82 25.85 -24.15
C ASN A 763 1.26 26.89 -25.20
N TYR A 764 2.34 26.58 -25.89
CA TYR A 764 2.90 27.39 -26.95
C TYR A 764 2.85 26.56 -28.24
N PRO A 765 2.03 26.93 -29.22
CA PRO A 765 1.95 26.18 -30.48
C PRO A 765 3.31 26.21 -31.18
N CYS A 766 3.69 25.06 -31.71
CA CYS A 766 4.90 24.98 -32.51
C CYS A 766 4.61 25.64 -33.85
N VAL A 767 5.38 26.67 -34.18
CA VAL A 767 5.40 27.31 -35.49
C VAL A 767 5.58 26.22 -36.52
N ASN A 768 4.68 26.22 -37.49
CA ASN A 768 4.66 25.30 -38.61
C ASN A 768 4.41 23.81 -38.30
N LYS A 769 3.88 23.49 -37.11
CA LYS A 769 3.43 22.15 -36.75
C LYS A 769 1.97 22.16 -36.33
N CYS A 770 1.16 21.27 -36.89
CA CYS A 770 -0.28 21.35 -36.67
C CYS A 770 -0.82 20.46 -35.54
N ASN A 771 -0.12 19.39 -35.21
CA ASN A 771 -0.47 18.49 -34.10
C ASN A 771 0.47 18.62 -32.90
N THR A 772 1.46 19.52 -32.96
CA THR A 772 2.56 19.57 -31.99
C THR A 772 2.60 20.92 -31.27
N PHE A 773 2.80 20.91 -29.96
CA PHE A 773 2.91 22.11 -29.14
C PHE A 773 3.93 21.94 -28.02
N ALA A 774 4.54 23.03 -27.58
CA ALA A 774 5.39 23.07 -26.41
C ALA A 774 4.58 23.51 -25.18
N ARG A 775 4.47 22.67 -24.16
CA ARG A 775 3.82 23.01 -22.89
C ARG A 775 4.85 23.33 -21.83
N CYS A 776 4.62 24.34 -20.98
CA CYS A 776 5.53 24.67 -19.89
C CYS A 776 5.13 24.00 -18.56
N PHE A 777 6.07 23.39 -17.84
CA PHE A 777 5.90 22.89 -16.46
C PHE A 777 7.15 23.10 -15.61
N TYR A 778 7.00 23.55 -14.35
CA TYR A 778 8.13 23.87 -13.44
C TYR A 778 9.23 24.74 -14.10
N LYS A 779 8.82 25.68 -14.97
CA LYS A 779 9.70 26.59 -15.73
C LYS A 779 10.49 25.94 -16.89
N LYS A 780 10.09 24.74 -17.35
CA LYS A 780 10.71 24.03 -18.48
C LYS A 780 9.68 23.59 -19.52
N TYR A 781 10.09 23.43 -20.78
CA TYR A 781 9.18 23.11 -21.90
C TYR A 781 9.17 21.60 -22.26
N TYR A 782 8.00 21.11 -22.70
CA TYR A 782 7.76 19.74 -23.21
C TYR A 782 7.07 19.78 -24.54
N ILE A 783 7.56 18.99 -25.47
CA ILE A 783 6.86 18.80 -26.73
C ILE A 783 5.79 17.72 -26.55
N GLN A 784 4.57 18.02 -26.95
CA GLN A 784 3.45 17.10 -26.98
C GLN A 784 2.88 17.03 -28.39
N THR A 785 2.39 15.85 -28.78
CA THR A 785 1.77 15.62 -30.09
C THR A 785 0.37 15.04 -29.88
N CYS A 786 -0.63 15.60 -30.54
CA CYS A 786 -2.01 15.11 -30.50
C CYS A 786 -2.14 13.82 -31.32
N SER A 787 -2.52 12.71 -30.68
CA SER A 787 -2.58 11.39 -31.32
C SER A 787 -3.69 11.21 -32.36
N TYR A 788 -4.79 11.98 -32.29
CA TYR A 788 -5.99 11.81 -33.13
C TYR A 788 -6.53 13.12 -33.72
N GLY A 789 -5.66 14.08 -34.04
CA GLY A 789 -6.07 15.33 -34.68
C GLY A 789 -5.02 16.45 -34.58
N HIS A 790 -5.48 17.69 -34.43
CA HIS A 790 -4.63 18.89 -34.41
C HIS A 790 -4.74 19.61 -33.06
N TYR A 791 -3.77 20.47 -32.78
CA TYR A 791 -3.75 21.29 -31.58
C TYR A 791 -4.49 22.61 -31.83
N ASP A 792 -5.59 22.84 -31.12
CA ASP A 792 -6.38 24.08 -31.23
C ASP A 792 -5.75 25.17 -30.35
N ILE A 793 -5.30 26.26 -30.98
CA ILE A 793 -4.63 27.38 -30.31
C ILE A 793 -5.62 28.22 -29.50
N THR A 794 -6.87 28.32 -29.92
CA THR A 794 -7.92 29.10 -29.25
C THR A 794 -8.45 28.38 -28.01
N GLU A 795 -8.65 27.06 -28.08
CA GLU A 795 -9.16 26.27 -26.96
C GLU A 795 -8.05 25.70 -26.05
N GLY A 796 -6.80 25.70 -26.52
CA GLY A 796 -5.65 25.25 -25.73
C GLY A 796 -5.60 23.74 -25.48
N LYS A 797 -6.22 22.93 -26.34
CA LYS A 797 -6.32 21.46 -26.21
C LYS A 797 -6.30 20.74 -27.55
N CYS A 798 -6.02 19.44 -27.53
CA CYS A 798 -6.12 18.59 -28.72
C CYS A 798 -7.60 18.34 -29.10
N GLN A 799 -7.94 18.51 -30.36
CA GLN A 799 -9.27 18.19 -30.90
C GLN A 799 -9.22 16.97 -31.82
N ARG A 800 -10.27 16.14 -31.78
CA ARG A 800 -10.45 15.01 -32.70
C ARG A 800 -10.97 15.51 -34.05
N GLY A 801 -10.28 15.16 -35.14
CA GLY A 801 -10.67 15.47 -36.51
C GLY A 801 -10.63 14.25 -37.44
N LYS A 802 -11.35 14.31 -38.57
CA LYS A 802 -11.25 13.30 -39.64
C LYS A 802 -10.03 13.61 -40.50
N GLY A 803 -8.90 12.99 -40.22
CA GLY A 803 -7.67 13.07 -41.04
C GLY A 803 -6.44 13.49 -40.25
N HIS A 804 -5.30 12.86 -40.56
CA HIS A 804 -3.99 13.29 -40.11
C HIS A 804 -3.74 14.70 -40.65
N CYS A 805 -3.78 15.70 -39.80
CA CYS A 805 -3.34 17.02 -40.19
C CYS A 805 -1.84 16.95 -40.54
N THR A 806 -1.46 17.42 -41.73
CA THR A 806 -0.06 17.53 -42.14
C THR A 806 0.43 18.96 -41.92
N ASP A 807 1.72 19.11 -41.59
CA ASP A 807 2.34 20.43 -41.43
C ASP A 807 2.20 21.27 -42.71
N GLU A 808 2.19 20.62 -43.88
CA GLU A 808 2.01 21.27 -45.19
C GLU A 808 0.64 21.94 -45.33
N GLU A 809 -0.44 21.26 -44.94
CA GLU A 809 -1.81 21.82 -44.98
C GLU A 809 -1.95 23.02 -44.03
N TYR A 810 -1.41 22.92 -42.83
CA TYR A 810 -1.44 23.97 -41.82
C TYR A 810 -0.61 25.21 -42.20
N ASN A 811 0.53 25.01 -42.87
CA ASN A 811 1.42 26.07 -43.33
C ASN A 811 0.95 26.77 -44.60
N SER A 812 0.06 26.13 -45.37
CA SER A 812 -0.43 26.65 -46.65
C SER A 812 -1.38 27.85 -46.54
N GLY A 813 -1.80 28.23 -45.32
CA GLY A 813 -2.52 29.48 -45.09
C GLY A 813 -3.78 29.62 -45.95
N SER A 814 -4.56 28.54 -46.13
CA SER A 814 -5.81 28.62 -46.87
C SER A 814 -6.77 29.56 -46.13
N ARG A 815 -6.90 30.79 -46.64
CA ARG A 815 -7.93 31.75 -46.25
C ARG A 815 -9.30 31.12 -46.46
N GLY A 816 -9.82 30.47 -45.42
CA GLY A 816 -11.14 29.85 -45.44
C GLY A 816 -11.39 29.11 -44.14
N GLY A 817 -11.81 29.83 -43.10
CA GLY A 817 -12.41 29.18 -41.92
C GLY A 817 -13.61 28.32 -42.34
N PRO A 818 -14.03 27.33 -41.51
CA PRO A 818 -15.24 26.59 -41.80
C PRO A 818 -16.43 27.54 -41.78
N ARG A 819 -16.94 27.90 -42.97
CA ARG A 819 -18.21 28.60 -43.10
C ARG A 819 -19.31 27.69 -42.57
N HIS A 820 -19.91 28.07 -41.46
CA HIS A 820 -21.29 27.73 -41.15
C HIS A 820 -22.17 28.21 -42.32
N GLN A 821 -22.57 27.31 -43.20
CA GLN A 821 -23.75 27.52 -44.05
C GLN A 821 -24.94 26.87 -43.35
N LEU A 822 -25.63 27.69 -42.55
CA LEU A 822 -27.06 27.57 -42.34
C LEU A 822 -27.73 27.94 -43.66
N ASN A 823 -28.41 27.00 -44.31
CA ASN A 823 -29.41 27.33 -45.32
C ASN A 823 -30.68 26.52 -45.04
N HIS A 824 -31.67 27.22 -44.48
CA HIS A 824 -33.06 26.82 -44.46
C HIS A 824 -33.70 27.06 -45.84
N ASN A 825 -34.62 26.15 -46.20
CA ASN A 825 -35.79 26.29 -47.07
C ASN A 825 -35.80 25.76 -48.52
N ARG A 826 -36.74 24.81 -48.68
CA ARG A 826 -37.79 24.65 -49.72
C ARG A 826 -37.46 24.05 -51.09
N ALA A 827 -37.94 22.80 -51.25
CA ALA A 827 -38.92 22.32 -52.23
C ALA A 827 -38.89 22.82 -53.69
N ARG A 828 -38.70 21.90 -54.66
CA ARG A 828 -39.75 21.35 -55.55
C ARG A 828 -39.15 20.45 -56.65
N HIS A 829 -39.89 19.36 -56.91
CA HIS A 829 -40.14 18.60 -58.15
C HIS A 829 -39.09 18.49 -59.26
N ILE A 830 -38.89 17.25 -59.76
CA ILE A 830 -39.19 16.83 -61.15
C ILE A 830 -39.41 15.29 -61.19
N HIS A 831 -40.31 14.88 -62.10
CA HIS A 831 -40.97 13.59 -62.37
C HIS A 831 -40.06 12.38 -62.73
N ARG A 832 -40.32 11.17 -62.17
CA ARG A 832 -40.95 9.91 -62.74
C ARG A 832 -40.16 9.16 -63.84
N PRO A 833 -40.28 7.81 -64.02
CA PRO A 833 -41.44 6.99 -63.63
C PRO A 833 -41.20 5.65 -62.88
N VAL A 834 -42.31 5.28 -62.25
CA VAL A 834 -42.75 4.04 -61.59
C VAL A 834 -42.70 2.79 -62.50
N GLN A 835 -42.26 1.67 -61.94
CA GLN A 835 -42.87 0.35 -62.16
C GLN A 835 -43.28 -0.27 -60.82
N ARG A 836 -44.60 -0.52 -60.67
CA ARG A 836 -45.20 -1.50 -59.73
C ARG A 836 -44.75 -2.90 -60.18
N TRP A 837 -44.69 -3.95 -59.37
CA TRP A 837 -45.74 -4.79 -58.75
C TRP A 837 -44.95 -5.80 -57.86
N GLY A 838 -45.36 -6.38 -56.74
CA GLY A 838 -46.56 -6.44 -55.92
C GLY A 838 -46.25 -7.45 -54.79
N ARG A 839 -46.78 -7.24 -53.59
CA ARG A 839 -46.95 -8.30 -52.58
C ARG A 839 -48.40 -8.77 -52.62
N PRO A 840 -48.66 -10.05 -52.33
CA PRO A 840 -49.40 -10.40 -51.09
C PRO A 840 -48.66 -11.51 -50.33
N GLY A 841 -48.54 -11.46 -49.00
CA GLY A 841 -49.55 -11.93 -48.03
C GLY A 841 -49.21 -13.39 -47.65
N PHE A 842 -49.40 -13.96 -46.48
CA PHE A 842 -49.93 -13.68 -45.13
C PHE A 842 -49.36 -14.85 -44.27
N GLY A 843 -49.30 -14.83 -42.94
CA GLY A 843 -49.85 -13.93 -41.94
C GLY A 843 -49.34 -14.35 -40.56
#